data_AF-A0A1U7GSK1-F1
#
_entry.id   AF-A0A1U7GSK1-F1
#
_cell.length_a   1.000
_cell.length_b   1.000
_cell.length_c   1.000
_cell.angle_alpha   90.00
_cell.angle_beta   90.00
_cell.angle_gamma   90.00
#
_symmetry.space_group_name_H-M   'P 1'
#
loop_
_entity.id
_entity.type
_entity.pdbx_description
1 polymer ?
#
loop_
_entity_poly.entity_id
_entity_poly.type
_entity_poly.pdbx_seq_one_letter_code
_entity_poly.pdbx_strand_id
1 'polypeptide(L)'
;MHADSGIPLRFDLTFPDLYARDGLARLDDAFLAELLECAPGLHAGLMAARRDPTCLAPKAASELIVELAPHVEDFVGRLFGIEAELKALQARHDALAPLRSVKRKFVQRRLAGKTVEHAKAIDAAKVAAELEAFLLGPITDASFAEHVERWLEDEPGHAEQLKLAADYAVWAVLTPEGKAKHPSNVVFGVPHKIDVLHLVPHADREVDGTTQFVAEIGHLRHRDGFSLTDPGTDLAGALDQAGYCIKCHNQGKDSCSTGLREKTGEFKKSVFGVPLAGCPLGEKISEMNQLKGQGNPIAALAVVVVDNPMCAGTGHRICNDCMKSCIYQKQEPVDIPQVETRSLKDVLELPWGFEVYSLLTRWNPLNFARPYPKEPTGRKVLVVGLGPAGFTLAHHLMNDGHAVVAVDGLKIEPLPEEVSGVDPFGARTPFGPIRDVTTIYEPLDRRPMAGFGGVAEYGITVRWNKNFLKVIRLLLERRAEFAMFGGVRFGGTLTVDDAFAMGFDHIALCMGAGRPTVIPMKNGLARGVRQASDFLMALQLTGAAKESSLANLQVRMPIVVIGGGLTAIDTATESLAYYVVQVEKFLKRHEELVEAHGEGYVRSRWVGDEAEVAAEFLAHGRAIRAEREAAAAGGRSPSFIDLLDSWGGVTVAYRRRMVDAPSYTLNHEEITKAFEEGIRFAELLVPEEVELDAAGAAKALRFKRQAFDEAAGTLSSAGEVTLPARTILVAAGTQPNTVLAREDEHNVRVDGRYFRALDEEGKPATPEKIAKPAEARVLMSLRPDGRAMSFFGDLHPSFAGNVVKAMGSAKQGYPVVSRALARVEPSGPTPAELVDRLNDELRTTIHDVIRLTPNIVEVVVRAPIAARAFLPGQFYRLQNFESLAARCGGTTLAMEALALTGASVDRERGLLSTIVLEMGGSSDLCALLSPGEPVCLMGPTGTPTETPGEETVLLAGGGLGNAVLFSIGQALRAAGSRVLYFAGYKKMIDRYKVEEIEAAADVVVWCSDEPPGFTPGRVQDRSFVGNIVAAMAAYAGGDLGEVEIPLDQVDRLVVIGSDGMMRGVQQARHTVLAPFLKPGHHAIGSINSPMQCMMKEICAQCLQTHRDPQTGKETVVFSCFNQDQPLDHVAFDGLRSRLSQNTVQEKLTKLWIDECLHGLGKRIRKPAVPIEASGAGAG
;
A
#
# COMPACT_ATOMS: atom_id res chain seq x y z
N MET A 1 -31.35 -16.81 -7.08
CA MET A 1 -32.66 -16.33 -6.57
C MET A 1 -32.38 -15.77 -5.17
N HIS A 2 -32.23 -14.48 -4.89
CA HIS A 2 -32.87 -13.27 -5.44
C HIS A 2 -31.82 -12.22 -5.83
N ALA A 3 -31.91 -11.68 -7.05
CA ALA A 3 -31.14 -10.51 -7.46
C ALA A 3 -31.92 -9.74 -8.56
N ASP A 4 -33.18 -9.46 -8.25
CA ASP A 4 -33.87 -8.25 -8.65
C ASP A 4 -34.40 -7.74 -7.31
N SER A 5 -33.74 -6.74 -6.71
CA SER A 5 -34.09 -6.41 -5.33
C SER A 5 -35.53 -5.90 -5.27
N GLY A 6 -36.03 -5.28 -6.35
CA GLY A 6 -37.41 -4.79 -6.48
C GLY A 6 -37.86 -3.91 -5.31
N ILE A 7 -36.92 -3.48 -4.45
CA ILE A 7 -37.22 -2.75 -3.22
C ILE A 7 -37.61 -1.35 -3.67
N PRO A 8 -38.88 -0.96 -3.49
CA PRO A 8 -39.33 0.35 -3.92
C PRO A 8 -38.66 1.41 -3.04
N LEU A 9 -38.10 2.43 -3.68
CA LEU A 9 -37.78 3.71 -3.06
C LEU A 9 -38.98 4.63 -3.20
N ARG A 10 -38.95 5.81 -2.56
CA ARG A 10 -39.94 6.85 -2.86
C ARG A 10 -39.77 7.37 -4.29
N PHE A 11 -40.74 8.16 -4.74
CA PHE A 11 -40.74 8.81 -6.06
C PHE A 11 -40.74 7.84 -7.25
N ASP A 12 -41.28 6.62 -7.07
CA ASP A 12 -41.38 5.58 -8.11
C ASP A 12 -40.02 5.18 -8.70
N LEU A 13 -39.02 5.08 -7.82
CA LEU A 13 -37.66 4.67 -8.13
C LEU A 13 -37.31 3.35 -7.45
N THR A 14 -36.28 2.69 -7.97
CA THR A 14 -35.67 1.48 -7.42
C THR A 14 -34.16 1.70 -7.27
N PHE A 15 -33.47 0.81 -6.54
CA PHE A 15 -32.01 0.90 -6.43
C PHE A 15 -31.29 0.88 -7.79
N PRO A 16 -31.64 0.03 -8.77
CA PRO A 16 -31.07 0.10 -10.12
C PRO A 16 -31.20 1.48 -10.79
N ASP A 17 -32.31 2.19 -10.59
CA ASP A 17 -32.48 3.55 -11.13
C ASP A 17 -31.43 4.51 -10.58
N LEU A 18 -30.92 4.31 -9.37
CA LEU A 18 -29.86 5.13 -8.79
C LEU A 18 -28.48 4.90 -9.42
N TYR A 19 -28.32 3.83 -10.21
CA TYR A 19 -27.07 3.53 -10.95
C TYR A 19 -27.19 3.85 -12.45
N ALA A 20 -28.40 4.06 -12.96
CA ALA A 20 -28.66 4.47 -14.34
C ALA A 20 -28.80 5.98 -14.45
N ARG A 21 -28.23 6.59 -15.50
CA ARG A 21 -28.32 8.04 -15.70
C ARG A 21 -29.77 8.53 -15.82
N ASP A 22 -30.62 7.83 -16.56
CA ASP A 22 -32.02 8.22 -16.74
C ASP A 22 -32.79 8.21 -15.41
N GLY A 23 -32.47 7.27 -14.53
CA GLY A 23 -33.02 7.23 -13.16
C GLY A 23 -32.55 8.41 -12.32
N LEU A 24 -31.27 8.80 -12.43
CA LEU A 24 -30.74 10.00 -11.76
C LEU A 24 -31.34 11.31 -12.30
N ALA A 25 -31.65 11.38 -13.60
CA ALA A 25 -32.35 12.53 -14.18
C ALA A 25 -33.78 12.64 -13.64
N ARG A 26 -34.53 11.53 -13.59
CA ARG A 26 -35.86 11.46 -12.96
C ARG A 26 -35.82 11.86 -11.48
N LEU A 27 -34.79 11.43 -10.76
CA LEU A 27 -34.57 11.81 -9.36
C LEU A 27 -34.32 13.32 -9.21
N ASP A 28 -33.51 13.90 -10.09
CA ASP A 28 -33.21 15.33 -10.10
C ASP A 28 -34.46 16.16 -10.41
N ASP A 29 -35.27 15.74 -11.38
CA ASP A 29 -36.57 16.38 -11.69
C ASP A 29 -37.53 16.34 -10.49
N ALA A 30 -37.59 15.22 -9.77
CA ALA A 30 -38.38 15.10 -8.56
C ALA A 30 -37.91 16.05 -7.45
N PHE A 31 -36.59 16.17 -7.24
CA PHE A 31 -36.02 17.13 -6.30
C PHE A 31 -36.33 18.58 -6.69
N LEU A 32 -36.17 18.93 -7.97
CA LEU A 32 -36.44 20.28 -8.46
C LEU A 32 -37.93 20.66 -8.31
N ALA A 33 -38.83 19.73 -8.60
CA ALA A 33 -40.27 19.94 -8.42
C ALA A 33 -40.61 20.22 -6.94
N GLU A 34 -40.06 19.43 -6.02
CA GLU A 34 -40.27 19.62 -4.58
C GLU A 34 -39.65 20.93 -4.08
N LEU A 35 -38.44 21.27 -4.57
CA LEU A 35 -37.76 22.52 -4.23
C LEU A 35 -38.52 23.74 -4.74
N LEU A 36 -39.11 23.66 -5.93
CA LEU A 36 -39.97 24.72 -6.49
C LEU A 36 -41.21 24.95 -5.63
N GLU A 37 -41.81 23.89 -5.10
CA GLU A 37 -42.98 23.99 -4.23
C GLU A 37 -42.64 24.57 -2.85
N CYS A 38 -41.57 24.10 -2.21
CA CYS A 38 -41.24 24.49 -0.83
C CYS A 38 -40.37 25.76 -0.72
N ALA A 39 -39.49 26.02 -1.70
CA ALA A 39 -38.55 27.14 -1.70
C ALA A 39 -38.32 27.72 -3.11
N PRO A 40 -39.32 28.39 -3.73
CA PRO A 40 -39.23 28.89 -5.11
C PRO A 40 -38.01 29.79 -5.40
N GLY A 41 -37.57 30.57 -4.40
CA GLY A 41 -36.39 31.42 -4.50
C GLY A 41 -35.08 30.64 -4.62
N LEU A 42 -34.93 29.59 -3.81
CA LEU A 42 -33.76 28.69 -3.88
C LEU A 42 -33.76 27.89 -5.18
N HIS A 43 -34.94 27.43 -5.64
CA HIS A 43 -35.08 26.81 -6.95
C HIS A 43 -34.60 27.74 -8.07
N ALA A 44 -35.08 28.99 -8.09
CA ALA A 44 -34.65 29.97 -9.09
C ALA A 44 -33.12 30.23 -9.05
N GLY A 45 -32.55 30.34 -7.85
CA GLY A 45 -31.10 30.47 -7.65
C GLY A 45 -30.32 29.26 -8.16
N LEU A 46 -30.78 28.04 -7.85
CA LEU A 46 -30.18 26.79 -8.33
C LEU A 46 -30.22 26.70 -9.86
N MET A 47 -31.35 27.02 -10.49
CA MET A 47 -31.48 26.98 -11.95
C MET A 47 -30.60 28.02 -12.64
N ALA A 48 -30.46 29.22 -12.06
CA ALA A 48 -29.52 30.23 -12.54
C ALA A 48 -28.06 29.74 -12.43
N ALA A 49 -27.68 29.18 -11.28
CA ALA A 49 -26.35 28.63 -11.05
C ALA A 49 -26.01 27.44 -11.96
N ARG A 50 -26.99 26.58 -12.28
CA ARG A 50 -26.79 25.46 -13.22
C ARG A 50 -26.61 25.93 -14.66
N ARG A 51 -27.30 27.01 -15.07
CA ARG A 51 -27.17 27.58 -16.42
C ARG A 51 -25.80 28.22 -16.65
N ASP A 52 -25.28 28.93 -15.64
CA ASP A 52 -23.93 29.49 -15.65
C ASP A 52 -23.32 29.40 -14.25
N PRO A 53 -22.55 28.33 -13.95
CA PRO A 53 -21.91 28.17 -12.64
C PRO A 53 -20.94 29.29 -12.27
N THR A 54 -20.51 30.11 -13.24
CA THR A 54 -19.57 31.22 -13.01
C THR A 54 -20.27 32.55 -12.71
N CYS A 55 -21.59 32.61 -12.84
CA CYS A 55 -22.35 33.86 -12.62
C CYS A 55 -22.40 34.29 -11.15
N LEU A 56 -22.16 33.37 -10.20
CA LEU A 56 -22.16 33.64 -8.78
C LEU A 56 -20.75 33.95 -8.26
N ALA A 57 -20.62 35.05 -7.53
CA ALA A 57 -19.41 35.30 -6.75
C ALA A 57 -19.19 34.17 -5.73
N PRO A 58 -17.94 33.83 -5.36
CA PRO A 58 -17.66 32.68 -4.49
C PRO A 58 -18.47 32.65 -3.19
N LYS A 59 -18.64 33.81 -2.53
CA LYS A 59 -19.45 33.91 -1.32
C LYS A 59 -20.93 33.61 -1.56
N ALA A 60 -21.51 34.14 -2.63
CA ALA A 60 -22.91 33.89 -2.99
C ALA A 60 -23.15 32.42 -3.37
N ALA A 61 -22.16 31.79 -4.02
CA ALA A 61 -22.20 30.36 -4.29
C ALA A 61 -22.18 29.54 -2.98
N SER A 62 -21.31 29.89 -2.02
CA SER A 62 -21.29 29.24 -0.70
C SER A 62 -22.61 29.42 0.07
N GLU A 63 -23.18 30.63 0.07
CA GLU A 63 -24.48 30.91 0.69
C GLU A 63 -25.60 30.05 0.08
N LEU A 64 -25.68 30.00 -1.25
CA LEU A 64 -26.66 29.17 -1.95
C LEU A 64 -26.48 27.67 -1.63
N ILE A 65 -25.24 27.18 -1.56
CA ILE A 65 -24.96 25.79 -1.18
C ILE A 65 -25.46 25.51 0.25
N VAL A 66 -25.14 26.37 1.20
CA VAL A 66 -25.53 26.20 2.61
C VAL A 66 -27.06 26.26 2.77
N GLU A 67 -27.75 27.11 2.01
CA GLU A 67 -29.21 27.21 2.05
C GLU A 67 -29.91 26.03 1.35
N LEU A 68 -29.35 25.48 0.26
CA LEU A 68 -29.90 24.32 -0.44
C LEU A 68 -29.67 23.00 0.30
N ALA A 69 -28.55 22.85 1.02
CA ALA A 69 -28.12 21.56 1.53
C ALA A 69 -29.12 20.89 2.52
N PRO A 70 -29.81 21.60 3.42
CA PRO A 70 -30.87 21.01 4.25
C PRO A 70 -32.03 20.42 3.42
N HIS A 71 -32.40 21.06 2.31
CA HIS A 71 -33.44 20.53 1.41
C HIS A 71 -32.98 19.23 0.71
N VAL A 72 -31.69 19.14 0.35
CA VAL A 72 -31.11 17.90 -0.19
C VAL A 72 -31.16 16.78 0.86
N GLU A 73 -30.79 17.07 2.10
CA GLU A 73 -30.83 16.11 3.21
C GLU A 73 -32.25 15.57 3.45
N ASP A 74 -33.24 16.46 3.57
CA ASP A 74 -34.64 16.09 3.77
C ASP A 74 -35.18 15.22 2.61
N PHE A 75 -34.84 15.59 1.38
CA PHE A 75 -35.24 14.84 0.19
C PHE A 75 -34.60 13.45 0.15
N VAL A 76 -33.30 13.34 0.46
CA VAL A 76 -32.60 12.05 0.56
C VAL A 76 -33.18 11.20 1.69
N GLY A 77 -33.49 11.79 2.84
CA GLY A 77 -34.16 11.10 3.95
C GLY A 77 -35.49 10.47 3.52
N ARG A 78 -36.31 11.20 2.75
CA ARG A 78 -37.54 10.69 2.15
C ARG A 78 -37.27 9.60 1.12
N LEU A 79 -36.34 9.83 0.19
CA LEU A 79 -36.01 8.89 -0.89
C LEU A 79 -35.76 7.47 -0.37
N PHE A 80 -34.94 7.36 0.68
CA PHE A 80 -34.58 6.07 1.30
C PHE A 80 -35.52 5.61 2.41
N GLY A 81 -36.50 6.43 2.80
CA GLY A 81 -37.44 6.12 3.88
C GLY A 81 -36.78 6.02 5.26
N ILE A 82 -35.80 6.89 5.53
CA ILE A 82 -34.99 6.91 6.76
C ILE A 82 -35.22 8.18 7.59
N GLU A 83 -36.37 8.84 7.43
CA GLU A 83 -36.65 10.12 8.08
C GLU A 83 -36.62 10.04 9.60
N ALA A 84 -37.01 8.90 10.18
CA ALA A 84 -37.00 8.70 11.64
C ALA A 84 -35.57 8.59 12.18
N GLU A 85 -34.71 7.81 11.53
CA GLU A 85 -33.31 7.63 11.89
C GLU A 85 -32.49 8.90 11.66
N LEU A 86 -32.76 9.61 10.56
CA LEU A 86 -32.17 10.91 10.29
C LEU A 86 -32.55 11.93 11.37
N LYS A 87 -33.84 12.05 11.72
CA LYS A 87 -34.29 12.93 12.81
C LYS A 87 -33.68 12.56 14.16
N ALA A 88 -33.49 11.27 14.44
CA ALA A 88 -32.81 10.83 15.66
C ALA A 88 -31.34 11.27 15.68
N LEU A 89 -30.65 11.22 14.55
CA LEU A 89 -29.28 11.72 14.42
C LEU A 89 -29.21 13.25 14.53
N GLN A 90 -30.14 13.98 13.90
CA GLN A 90 -30.28 15.44 14.05
C GLN A 90 -30.52 15.81 15.52
N ALA A 91 -31.44 15.12 16.21
CA ALA A 91 -31.70 15.34 17.62
C ALA A 91 -30.47 15.08 18.51
N ARG A 92 -29.61 14.11 18.17
CA ARG A 92 -28.32 13.90 18.85
C ARG A 92 -27.35 15.07 18.64
N HIS A 93 -27.35 15.71 17.47
CA HIS A 93 -26.57 16.94 17.27
C HIS A 93 -27.12 18.10 18.11
N ASP A 94 -28.44 18.26 18.14
CA ASP A 94 -29.12 19.34 18.87
C ASP A 94 -28.94 19.21 20.38
N ALA A 95 -28.98 17.98 20.90
CA ALA A 95 -28.69 17.69 22.31
C ALA A 95 -27.26 18.13 22.72
N LEU A 96 -26.33 18.23 21.78
CA LEU A 96 -24.95 18.69 21.99
C LEU A 96 -24.77 20.19 21.65
N ALA A 97 -25.80 20.90 21.19
CA ALA A 97 -25.76 22.34 20.95
C ALA A 97 -25.47 23.17 22.22
N PRO A 98 -26.09 22.89 23.38
CA PRO A 98 -25.80 23.62 24.62
C PRO A 98 -24.32 23.58 25.01
N LEU A 99 -23.68 22.40 24.91
CA LEU A 99 -22.25 22.22 25.23
C LEU A 99 -21.38 23.24 24.49
N ARG A 100 -21.64 23.41 23.19
CA ARG A 100 -20.90 24.30 22.30
C ARG A 100 -21.20 25.76 22.58
N SER A 101 -22.48 26.07 22.76
CA SER A 101 -22.99 27.41 23.07
C SER A 101 -22.35 27.92 24.37
N VAL A 102 -22.39 27.12 25.43
CA VAL A 102 -21.83 27.45 26.75
C VAL A 102 -20.31 27.51 26.73
N LYS A 103 -19.60 26.56 26.10
CA LYS A 103 -18.14 26.62 25.94
C LYS A 103 -17.71 27.97 25.38
N ARG A 104 -18.34 28.40 24.28
CA ARG A 104 -17.96 29.62 23.55
C ARG A 104 -18.47 30.90 24.18
N LYS A 105 -19.75 30.97 24.53
CA LYS A 105 -20.39 32.20 25.03
C LYS A 105 -20.11 32.44 26.52
N PHE A 106 -19.82 31.39 27.28
CA PHE A 106 -19.62 31.49 28.72
C PHE A 106 -18.20 31.11 29.14
N VAL A 107 -17.80 29.84 29.05
CA VAL A 107 -16.52 29.33 29.60
C VAL A 107 -15.33 30.11 29.07
N GLN A 108 -15.17 30.18 27.74
CA GLN A 108 -14.06 30.90 27.09
C GLN A 108 -14.04 32.40 27.42
N ARG A 109 -15.21 33.04 27.56
CA ARG A 109 -15.29 34.46 27.93
C ARG A 109 -14.89 34.70 29.37
N ARG A 110 -15.29 33.81 30.29
CA ARG A 110 -14.99 33.92 31.74
C ARG A 110 -13.53 33.60 32.07
N LEU A 111 -12.85 32.86 31.20
CA LEU A 111 -11.40 32.61 31.28
C LEU A 111 -10.54 33.82 30.90
N ALA A 112 -11.08 34.82 30.20
CA ALA A 112 -10.31 35.97 29.74
C ALA A 112 -9.69 36.73 30.93
N GLY A 113 -8.35 36.84 30.93
CA GLY A 113 -7.59 37.51 31.99
C GLY A 113 -7.39 36.69 33.27
N LYS A 114 -7.83 35.43 33.32
CA LYS A 114 -7.61 34.52 34.45
C LYS A 114 -6.32 33.72 34.27
N THR A 115 -5.65 33.42 35.39
CA THR A 115 -4.38 32.66 35.41
C THR A 115 -4.52 31.40 36.25
N VAL A 116 -3.52 30.51 36.21
CA VAL A 116 -3.49 29.29 37.01
C VAL A 116 -3.51 29.62 38.52
N GLU A 117 -2.87 30.72 38.93
CA GLU A 117 -2.87 31.21 40.32
C GLU A 117 -4.26 31.64 40.75
N HIS A 118 -5.00 32.35 39.88
CA HIS A 118 -6.40 32.70 40.14
C HIS A 118 -7.24 31.43 40.33
N ALA A 119 -7.05 30.42 39.47
CA ALA A 119 -7.79 29.17 39.54
C ALA A 119 -7.46 28.35 40.80
N LYS A 120 -6.21 28.35 41.25
CA LYS A 120 -5.77 27.69 42.51
C LYS A 120 -6.30 28.38 43.77
N ALA A 121 -6.65 29.66 43.69
CA ALA A 121 -7.25 30.40 44.81
C ALA A 121 -8.74 30.11 45.00
N ILE A 122 -9.38 29.40 44.05
CA ILE A 122 -10.79 29.02 44.12
C ILE A 122 -10.92 27.79 45.02
N ASP A 123 -11.78 27.87 46.04
CA ASP A 123 -12.20 26.71 46.83
C ASP A 123 -13.14 25.84 45.99
N ALA A 124 -12.54 25.03 45.11
CA ALA A 124 -13.26 24.26 44.12
C ALA A 124 -14.21 23.23 44.74
N ALA A 125 -13.89 22.69 45.93
CA ALA A 125 -14.75 21.75 46.63
C ALA A 125 -16.04 22.44 47.08
N LYS A 126 -15.92 23.64 47.67
CA LYS A 126 -17.06 24.45 48.07
C LYS A 126 -17.89 24.92 46.88
N VAL A 127 -17.23 25.48 45.85
CA VAL A 127 -17.90 25.96 44.63
C VAL A 127 -18.61 24.81 43.92
N ALA A 128 -18.00 23.62 43.84
CA ALA A 128 -18.64 22.45 43.26
C ALA A 128 -19.88 22.04 44.07
N ALA A 129 -19.81 21.96 45.40
CA ALA A 129 -20.94 21.57 46.24
C ALA A 129 -22.13 22.55 46.13
N GLU A 130 -21.86 23.85 46.14
CA GLU A 130 -22.90 24.88 45.98
C GLU A 130 -23.51 24.85 44.57
N LEU A 131 -22.68 24.65 43.54
CA LEU A 131 -23.16 24.54 42.16
C LEU A 131 -23.98 23.25 41.95
N GLU A 132 -23.54 22.10 42.49
CA GLU A 132 -24.29 20.84 42.46
C GLU A 132 -25.66 20.95 43.13
N ALA A 133 -25.77 21.78 44.19
CA ALA A 133 -27.06 22.09 44.81
C ALA A 133 -28.00 22.89 43.88
N PHE A 134 -27.47 23.84 43.11
CA PHE A 134 -28.25 24.57 42.10
C PHE A 134 -28.59 23.72 40.86
N LEU A 135 -27.73 22.77 40.50
CA LEU A 135 -27.95 21.83 39.40
C LEU A 135 -28.85 20.64 39.78
N LEU A 136 -29.12 20.45 41.08
CA LEU A 136 -29.82 19.28 41.64
C LEU A 136 -29.18 17.94 41.23
N GLY A 137 -27.84 17.91 41.13
CA GLY A 137 -27.09 16.74 40.68
C GLY A 137 -25.61 17.02 40.43
N PRO A 138 -24.83 16.01 40.02
CA PRO A 138 -23.39 16.16 39.79
C PRO A 138 -23.09 17.09 38.61
N ILE A 139 -21.98 17.81 38.68
CA ILE A 139 -21.50 18.64 37.57
C ILE A 139 -20.88 17.73 36.50
N THR A 140 -21.55 17.66 35.36
CA THR A 140 -21.10 17.02 34.12
C THR A 140 -21.07 18.09 33.02
N ASP A 141 -20.38 17.83 31.90
CA ASP A 141 -20.42 18.73 30.73
C ASP A 141 -21.87 19.06 30.33
N ALA A 142 -22.75 18.05 30.31
CA ALA A 142 -24.17 18.20 29.95
C ALA A 142 -24.95 19.01 30.99
N SER A 143 -24.93 18.62 32.27
CA SER A 143 -25.69 19.30 33.32
C SER A 143 -25.23 20.74 33.51
N PHE A 144 -23.92 21.00 33.41
CA PHE A 144 -23.36 22.35 33.46
C PHE A 144 -23.85 23.20 32.30
N ALA A 145 -23.74 22.70 31.06
CA ALA A 145 -24.12 23.48 29.89
C ALA A 145 -25.62 23.77 29.83
N GLU A 146 -26.47 22.80 30.11
CA GLU A 146 -27.93 22.98 30.11
C GLU A 146 -28.36 24.08 31.09
N HIS A 147 -27.85 24.03 32.33
CA HIS A 147 -28.25 24.98 33.36
C HIS A 147 -27.64 26.36 33.13
N VAL A 148 -26.38 26.45 32.72
CA VAL A 148 -25.73 27.72 32.42
C VAL A 148 -26.40 28.39 31.22
N GLU A 149 -26.78 27.64 30.18
CA GLU A 149 -27.51 28.20 29.05
C GLU A 149 -28.86 28.79 29.49
N ARG A 150 -29.63 28.07 30.31
CA ARG A 150 -30.88 28.58 30.89
C ARG A 150 -30.66 29.81 31.78
N TRP A 151 -29.62 29.82 32.60
CA TRP A 151 -29.30 30.97 33.45
C TRP A 151 -28.87 32.21 32.66
N LEU A 152 -28.27 32.02 31.48
CA LEU A 152 -27.92 33.12 30.58
C LEU A 152 -29.14 33.78 29.92
N GLU A 153 -30.31 33.14 29.92
CA GLU A 153 -31.56 33.75 29.43
C GLU A 153 -32.08 34.85 30.37
N ASP A 154 -31.76 34.76 31.68
CA ASP A 154 -32.06 35.78 32.71
C ASP A 154 -30.84 36.00 33.61
N GLU A 155 -29.80 36.64 33.05
CA GLU A 155 -28.56 36.91 33.82
C GLU A 155 -28.78 37.66 35.14
N PRO A 156 -29.66 38.70 35.23
CA PRO A 156 -29.92 39.39 36.49
C PRO A 156 -30.55 38.49 37.56
N GLY A 157 -31.48 37.60 37.17
CA GLY A 157 -32.13 36.64 38.07
C GLY A 157 -31.22 35.51 38.54
N HIS A 158 -30.11 35.28 37.82
CA HIS A 158 -29.19 34.16 38.06
C HIS A 158 -27.73 34.56 38.32
N ALA A 159 -27.50 35.79 38.80
CA ALA A 159 -26.14 36.33 38.97
C ALA A 159 -25.24 35.52 39.91
N GLU A 160 -25.81 34.93 40.98
CA GLU A 160 -25.08 34.08 41.92
C GLU A 160 -24.66 32.75 41.28
N GLN A 161 -25.59 32.08 40.60
CA GLN A 161 -25.37 30.82 39.90
C GLN A 161 -24.32 30.99 38.79
N LEU A 162 -24.44 32.06 37.99
CA LEU A 162 -23.47 32.37 36.92
C LEU A 162 -22.08 32.73 37.47
N LYS A 163 -21.99 33.32 38.67
CA LYS A 163 -20.70 33.56 39.31
C LYS A 163 -20.04 32.26 39.74
N LEU A 164 -20.78 31.39 40.44
CA LEU A 164 -20.27 30.07 40.86
C LEU A 164 -19.88 29.21 39.66
N ALA A 165 -20.69 29.19 38.61
CA ALA A 165 -20.39 28.48 37.37
C ALA A 165 -19.14 29.04 36.68
N ALA A 166 -18.91 30.36 36.72
CA ALA A 166 -17.70 30.98 36.17
C ALA A 166 -16.45 30.59 36.97
N ASP A 167 -16.51 30.65 38.31
CA ASP A 167 -15.40 30.24 39.18
C ASP A 167 -15.09 28.74 39.00
N TYR A 168 -16.13 27.90 38.92
CA TYR A 168 -15.97 26.49 38.61
C TYR A 168 -15.31 26.26 37.24
N ALA A 169 -15.75 26.96 36.19
CA ALA A 169 -15.17 26.84 34.86
C ALA A 169 -13.70 27.27 34.81
N VAL A 170 -13.33 28.34 35.51
CA VAL A 170 -11.93 28.80 35.62
C VAL A 170 -11.06 27.73 36.27
N TRP A 171 -11.54 27.14 37.37
CA TRP A 171 -10.87 26.03 38.03
C TRP A 171 -10.77 24.80 37.12
N ALA A 172 -11.88 24.38 36.52
CA ALA A 172 -11.98 23.19 35.67
C ALA A 172 -11.01 23.24 34.49
N VAL A 173 -10.86 24.39 33.85
CA VAL A 173 -10.01 24.55 32.65
C VAL A 173 -8.53 24.74 32.99
N LEU A 174 -8.19 25.47 34.05
CA LEU A 174 -6.81 25.92 34.30
C LEU A 174 -6.01 25.06 35.28
N THR A 175 -6.66 24.19 36.06
CA THR A 175 -5.98 23.34 37.06
C THR A 175 -5.86 21.88 36.60
N PRO A 176 -4.80 21.14 36.99
CA PRO A 176 -4.70 19.70 36.72
C PRO A 176 -5.87 18.90 37.28
N GLU A 177 -6.32 19.22 38.50
CA GLU A 177 -7.43 18.54 39.19
C GLU A 177 -8.75 18.78 38.46
N GLY A 178 -8.97 20.01 37.98
CA GLY A 178 -10.12 20.37 37.16
C GLY A 178 -10.17 19.61 35.83
N LYS A 179 -9.04 19.56 35.12
CA LYS A 179 -8.91 18.81 33.86
C LYS A 179 -9.14 17.32 34.06
N ALA A 180 -8.63 16.75 35.15
CA ALA A 180 -8.84 15.34 35.50
C ALA A 180 -10.31 15.04 35.81
N LYS A 181 -11.07 16.01 36.37
CA LYS A 181 -12.52 15.86 36.62
C LYS A 181 -13.35 15.84 35.33
N HIS A 182 -12.88 16.48 34.25
CA HIS A 182 -13.57 16.59 32.96
C HIS A 182 -12.72 16.09 31.78
N PRO A 183 -12.47 14.77 31.70
CA PRO A 183 -11.53 14.20 30.72
C PRO A 183 -11.98 14.32 29.26
N SER A 184 -13.28 14.54 29.01
CA SER A 184 -13.84 14.80 27.67
C SER A 184 -13.26 16.06 27.02
N ASN A 185 -12.91 17.06 27.83
CA ASN A 185 -12.49 18.40 27.39
C ASN A 185 -13.46 19.09 26.41
N VAL A 186 -14.72 18.65 26.33
CA VAL A 186 -15.70 19.21 25.39
C VAL A 186 -16.13 20.59 25.88
N VAL A 187 -16.67 20.74 27.10
CA VAL A 187 -17.09 22.07 27.61
C VAL A 187 -15.92 22.83 28.23
N PHE A 188 -15.06 22.14 28.98
CA PHE A 188 -13.97 22.74 29.75
C PHE A 188 -12.59 22.67 29.09
N GLY A 189 -12.50 22.19 27.84
CA GLY A 189 -11.26 22.25 27.06
C GLY A 189 -11.10 23.60 26.35
N VAL A 190 -9.86 24.06 26.20
CA VAL A 190 -9.56 25.24 25.38
C VAL A 190 -8.36 24.96 24.47
N PRO A 191 -8.35 25.51 23.24
CA PRO A 191 -7.20 25.38 22.36
C PRO A 191 -5.92 25.92 23.00
N HIS A 192 -4.84 25.16 22.95
CA HIS A 192 -3.55 25.54 23.52
C HIS A 192 -2.75 26.43 22.56
N LYS A 193 -1.89 27.28 23.12
CA LYS A 193 -0.83 27.93 22.33
C LYS A 193 0.16 26.87 21.89
N ILE A 194 0.58 26.95 20.64
CA ILE A 194 1.55 26.01 20.08
C ILE A 194 2.94 26.65 20.07
N ASP A 195 3.94 25.89 20.53
CA ASP A 195 5.33 26.12 20.17
C ASP A 195 5.68 25.18 19.03
N VAL A 196 5.87 25.76 17.84
CA VAL A 196 6.09 24.98 16.61
C VAL A 196 7.40 24.19 16.64
N LEU A 197 8.36 24.54 17.50
CA LEU A 197 9.62 23.80 17.66
C LEU A 197 9.52 22.69 18.72
N HIS A 198 8.43 22.63 19.49
CA HIS A 198 8.20 21.67 20.57
C HIS A 198 6.80 21.02 20.49
N LEU A 199 6.39 20.60 19.29
CA LEU A 199 5.10 19.97 19.02
C LEU A 199 4.99 18.50 19.50
N VAL A 200 6.11 17.84 19.79
CA VAL A 200 6.14 16.43 20.22
C VAL A 200 6.73 16.38 21.63
N PRO A 201 5.89 16.18 22.67
CA PRO A 201 6.37 15.94 24.04
C PRO A 201 7.21 14.67 24.09
N HIS A 202 8.35 14.73 24.77
CA HIS A 202 9.26 13.59 24.91
C HIS A 202 10.17 13.74 26.12
N ALA A 203 10.66 12.60 26.60
CA ALA A 203 11.76 12.53 27.56
C ALA A 203 13.04 12.07 26.87
N ASP A 204 14.18 12.50 27.42
CA ASP A 204 15.50 12.07 26.97
C ASP A 204 15.91 10.79 27.70
N ARG A 205 16.45 9.82 26.94
CA ARG A 205 17.01 8.59 27.47
C ARG A 205 18.38 8.33 26.85
N GLU A 206 19.42 8.26 27.68
CA GLU A 206 20.76 7.88 27.25
C GLU A 206 20.87 6.36 27.12
N VAL A 207 21.00 5.86 25.87
CA VAL A 207 21.11 4.43 25.56
C VAL A 207 22.15 4.24 24.46
N ASP A 208 23.02 3.24 24.59
CA ASP A 208 24.07 2.91 23.60
C ASP A 208 24.96 4.10 23.21
N GLY A 209 25.22 4.99 24.17
CA GLY A 209 26.05 6.18 23.95
C GLY A 209 25.38 7.28 23.13
N THR A 210 24.06 7.23 22.96
CA THR A 210 23.26 8.29 22.33
C THR A 210 22.02 8.66 23.11
N THR A 211 21.69 9.95 23.09
CA THR A 211 20.39 10.45 23.50
C THR A 211 19.34 9.93 22.51
N GLN A 212 18.30 9.30 23.05
CA GLN A 212 17.11 8.87 22.32
C GLN A 212 15.88 9.51 22.94
N PHE A 213 15.01 10.05 22.10
CA PHE A 213 13.73 10.62 22.51
C PHE A 213 12.70 9.49 22.65
N VAL A 214 11.98 9.50 23.77
CA VAL A 214 10.95 8.51 24.12
C VAL A 214 9.71 9.20 24.68
N ALA A 215 8.60 8.45 24.83
CA ALA A 215 7.43 8.96 25.54
C ALA A 215 7.76 9.37 26.98
N GLU A 216 7.08 10.41 27.45
CA GLU A 216 7.10 10.79 28.87
C GLU A 216 6.50 9.67 29.74
N ILE A 217 6.95 9.58 30.99
CA ILE A 217 6.48 8.54 31.93
C ILE A 217 4.96 8.63 32.09
N GLY A 218 4.27 7.48 31.95
CA GLY A 218 2.81 7.40 32.08
C GLY A 218 2.03 7.61 30.78
N HIS A 219 2.70 7.86 29.66
CA HIS A 219 2.07 8.09 28.34
C HIS A 219 2.20 6.90 27.38
N LEU A 220 2.56 5.71 27.87
CA LEU A 220 2.62 4.51 27.03
C LEU A 220 1.22 3.98 26.71
N ARG A 221 1.07 3.49 25.48
CA ARG A 221 -0.14 2.91 24.91
C ARG A 221 0.16 1.48 24.46
N HIS A 222 -0.61 0.53 24.97
CA HIS A 222 -0.51 -0.86 24.55
C HIS A 222 -1.13 -1.06 23.16
N ARG A 223 -0.34 -1.61 22.24
CA ARG A 223 -0.79 -2.08 20.93
C ARG A 223 -0.56 -3.58 20.85
N ASP A 224 -1.62 -4.30 20.47
CA ASP A 224 -1.58 -5.75 20.26
C ASP A 224 -2.06 -6.06 18.83
N GLY A 225 -1.15 -6.56 18.00
CA GLY A 225 -1.43 -6.91 16.62
C GLY A 225 -1.80 -5.74 15.70
N PHE A 226 -2.74 -6.01 14.79
CA PHE A 226 -3.04 -5.19 13.62
C PHE A 226 -4.52 -4.80 13.52
N SER A 227 -5.22 -4.76 14.65
CA SER A 227 -6.54 -4.13 14.74
C SER A 227 -6.44 -2.61 14.56
N LEU A 228 -7.55 -1.96 14.18
CA LEU A 228 -7.61 -0.49 14.06
C LEU A 228 -7.21 0.17 15.38
N THR A 229 -6.15 0.98 15.35
CA THR A 229 -5.62 1.60 16.58
C THR A 229 -6.29 2.92 16.93
N ASP A 230 -6.95 3.57 15.98
CA ASP A 230 -7.56 4.88 16.23
C ASP A 230 -8.92 4.96 15.52
N PRO A 231 -10.04 4.93 16.26
CA PRO A 231 -11.36 5.08 15.67
C PRO A 231 -11.68 6.54 15.31
N GLY A 232 -10.82 7.51 15.61
CA GLY A 232 -11.08 8.93 15.46
C GLY A 232 -12.05 9.47 16.51
N THR A 233 -12.48 10.72 16.32
CA THR A 233 -13.37 11.41 17.25
C THR A 233 -14.82 10.90 17.15
N ASP A 234 -15.55 11.02 18.26
CA ASP A 234 -16.98 10.76 18.30
C ASP A 234 -17.79 11.98 17.81
N LEU A 235 -19.12 11.93 17.92
CA LEU A 235 -19.98 13.04 17.51
C LEU A 235 -19.67 14.33 18.29
N ALA A 236 -19.45 14.24 19.61
CA ALA A 236 -19.23 15.40 20.46
C ALA A 236 -17.92 16.10 20.11
N GLY A 237 -16.82 15.35 19.93
CA GLY A 237 -15.53 15.93 19.55
C GLY A 237 -15.52 16.52 18.14
N ALA A 238 -16.19 15.89 17.17
CA ALA A 238 -16.36 16.50 15.83
C ALA A 238 -17.17 17.80 15.89
N LEU A 239 -18.25 17.83 16.68
CA LEU A 239 -19.06 19.03 16.85
C LEU A 239 -18.33 20.13 17.63
N ASP A 240 -17.42 19.78 18.54
CA ASP A 240 -16.53 20.73 19.21
C ASP A 240 -15.60 21.43 18.20
N GLN A 241 -14.92 20.65 17.35
CA GLN A 241 -14.05 21.19 16.30
C GLN A 241 -14.84 22.00 15.27
N ALA A 242 -16.01 21.52 14.85
CA ALA A 242 -16.91 22.28 13.99
C ALA A 242 -17.39 23.58 14.66
N GLY A 243 -17.63 23.59 15.97
CA GLY A 243 -18.02 24.77 16.74
C GLY A 243 -16.88 25.78 16.97
N TYR A 244 -15.65 25.28 17.08
CA TYR A 244 -14.42 26.07 17.16
C TYR A 244 -14.12 26.80 15.84
N CYS A 245 -14.46 26.19 14.70
CA CYS A 245 -14.36 26.84 13.39
C CYS A 245 -15.19 28.14 13.31
N ILE A 246 -14.56 29.25 12.92
CA ILE A 246 -15.22 30.56 12.81
C ILE A 246 -15.99 30.81 11.51
N LYS A 247 -16.10 29.78 10.65
CA LYS A 247 -16.83 29.84 9.38
C LYS A 247 -16.32 30.94 8.43
N CYS A 248 -15.01 30.89 8.11
CA CYS A 248 -14.32 31.89 7.31
C CYS A 248 -14.92 32.20 5.92
N HIS A 249 -15.71 31.29 5.34
CA HIS A 249 -16.40 31.55 4.06
C HIS A 249 -17.35 32.76 4.13
N ASN A 250 -17.97 33.03 5.28
CA ASN A 250 -18.83 34.21 5.49
C ASN A 250 -18.09 35.55 5.28
N GLN A 251 -16.76 35.52 5.40
CA GLN A 251 -15.86 36.66 5.22
C GLN A 251 -15.09 36.61 3.88
N GLY A 252 -15.30 35.58 3.06
CA GLY A 252 -14.55 35.36 1.82
C GLY A 252 -13.06 35.05 2.02
N LYS A 253 -12.67 34.51 3.19
CA LYS A 253 -11.27 34.28 3.59
C LYS A 253 -11.00 32.86 4.07
N ASP A 254 -11.55 31.87 3.38
CA ASP A 254 -11.44 30.48 3.81
C ASP A 254 -10.06 29.87 3.55
N SER A 255 -9.08 30.20 4.40
CA SER A 255 -7.67 29.83 4.19
C SER A 255 -7.42 28.32 4.30
N CYS A 256 -8.24 27.58 5.04
CA CYS A 256 -8.10 26.13 5.13
C CYS A 256 -8.50 25.45 3.82
N SER A 257 -9.47 26.01 3.09
CA SER A 257 -9.85 25.57 1.75
C SER A 257 -8.95 26.15 0.67
N THR A 258 -8.72 27.48 0.65
CA THR A 258 -8.12 28.22 -0.48
C THR A 258 -6.65 28.59 -0.29
N GLY A 259 -6.10 28.38 0.90
CA GLY A 259 -4.73 28.70 1.30
C GLY A 259 -4.58 30.06 1.97
N LEU A 260 -3.50 30.22 2.74
CA LEU A 260 -3.16 31.46 3.43
C LEU A 260 -2.19 32.28 2.57
N ARG A 261 -2.56 33.52 2.21
CA ARG A 261 -1.81 34.35 1.27
C ARG A 261 -1.20 35.58 1.93
N GLU A 262 -0.05 35.99 1.42
CA GLU A 262 0.56 37.29 1.67
C GLU A 262 -0.21 38.41 0.94
N LYS A 263 0.06 39.67 1.30
CA LYS A 263 -0.54 40.83 0.59
C LYS A 263 -0.20 40.87 -0.91
N THR A 264 0.91 40.26 -1.30
CA THR A 264 1.37 40.12 -2.69
C THR A 264 0.55 39.09 -3.48
N GLY A 265 -0.27 38.27 -2.82
CA GLY A 265 -1.06 37.20 -3.43
C GLY A 265 -0.37 35.83 -3.41
N GLU A 266 0.93 35.75 -3.12
CA GLU A 266 1.65 34.48 -2.96
C GLU A 266 1.20 33.72 -1.71
N PHE A 267 1.33 32.39 -1.71
CA PHE A 267 1.07 31.62 -0.50
C PHE A 267 2.13 31.89 0.55
N LYS A 268 1.66 32.17 1.77
CA LYS A 268 2.52 32.29 2.94
C LYS A 268 3.26 30.98 3.20
N LYS A 269 4.48 31.08 3.72
CA LYS A 269 5.27 29.92 4.15
C LYS A 269 5.19 29.73 5.66
N SER A 270 5.16 28.48 6.11
CA SER A 270 5.30 28.12 7.52
C SER A 270 6.70 28.45 8.05
N VAL A 271 6.90 28.30 9.36
CA VAL A 271 8.23 28.44 10.00
C VAL A 271 9.26 27.45 9.40
N PHE A 272 8.79 26.32 8.89
CA PHE A 272 9.60 25.31 8.19
C PHE A 272 9.73 25.53 6.68
N GLY A 273 9.26 26.68 6.16
CA GLY A 273 9.34 27.01 4.73
C GLY A 273 8.32 26.32 3.82
N VAL A 274 7.33 25.60 4.39
CA VAL A 274 6.30 24.88 3.62
C VAL A 274 5.21 25.86 3.17
N PRO A 275 4.83 25.91 1.87
CA PRO A 275 3.72 26.74 1.40
C PRO A 275 2.37 26.34 2.02
N LEU A 276 1.63 27.31 2.54
CA LEU A 276 0.31 27.13 3.17
C LEU A 276 -0.82 27.23 2.15
N ALA A 277 -0.90 26.25 1.24
CA ALA A 277 -1.83 26.27 0.10
C ALA A 277 -3.27 25.84 0.44
N GLY A 278 -3.56 25.40 1.67
CA GLY A 278 -4.86 24.83 2.06
C GLY A 278 -5.11 23.44 1.48
N CYS A 279 -6.34 22.95 1.59
CA CYS A 279 -6.76 21.64 1.08
C CYS A 279 -6.48 21.52 -0.43
N PRO A 280 -5.68 20.56 -0.91
CA PRO A 280 -5.39 20.37 -2.34
C PRO A 280 -6.62 20.11 -3.21
N LEU A 281 -7.70 19.59 -2.61
CA LEU A 281 -8.98 19.41 -3.29
C LEU A 281 -9.80 20.71 -3.34
N GLY A 282 -9.46 21.74 -2.56
CA GLY A 282 -10.28 22.96 -2.48
C GLY A 282 -11.66 22.69 -1.87
N GLU A 283 -11.72 21.76 -0.92
CA GLU A 283 -12.96 21.36 -0.25
C GLU A 283 -13.62 22.51 0.50
N LYS A 284 -14.95 22.57 0.47
CA LYS A 284 -15.80 23.54 1.19
C LYS A 284 -15.91 23.22 2.69
N ILE A 285 -14.76 23.26 3.36
CA ILE A 285 -14.60 22.88 4.77
C ILE A 285 -15.46 23.74 5.70
N SER A 286 -15.52 25.05 5.40
CA SER A 286 -16.22 26.01 6.25
C SER A 286 -17.73 25.81 6.23
N GLU A 287 -18.26 25.54 5.04
CA GLU A 287 -19.66 25.23 4.74
C GLU A 287 -20.04 23.87 5.32
N MET A 288 -19.23 22.83 5.10
CA MET A 288 -19.41 21.51 5.75
C MET A 288 -19.48 21.67 7.27
N ASN A 289 -18.50 22.36 7.88
CA ASN A 289 -18.48 22.57 9.32
C ASN A 289 -19.73 23.34 9.78
N GLN A 290 -20.26 24.28 8.98
CA GLN A 290 -21.48 25.03 9.32
C GLN A 290 -22.68 24.09 9.38
N LEU A 291 -22.92 23.33 8.31
CA LEU A 291 -24.04 22.39 8.21
C LEU A 291 -23.96 21.29 9.27
N LYS A 292 -22.77 20.72 9.48
CA LYS A 292 -22.50 19.76 10.56
C LYS A 292 -22.87 20.35 11.93
N GLY A 293 -22.46 21.60 12.16
CA GLY A 293 -22.76 22.35 13.38
C GLY A 293 -24.25 22.64 13.57
N GLN A 294 -24.99 22.86 12.48
CA GLN A 294 -26.43 23.13 12.46
C GLN A 294 -27.31 21.88 12.58
N GLY A 295 -26.71 20.69 12.71
CA GLY A 295 -27.49 19.46 12.87
C GLY A 295 -27.78 18.72 11.58
N ASN A 296 -27.19 19.08 10.43
CA ASN A 296 -27.51 18.49 9.12
C ASN A 296 -26.40 17.51 8.65
N PRO A 297 -26.41 16.23 9.05
CA PRO A 297 -25.34 15.26 8.74
C PRO A 297 -25.20 14.89 7.26
N ILE A 298 -26.31 14.64 6.54
CA ILE A 298 -26.28 14.29 5.11
C ILE A 298 -25.87 15.53 4.30
N ALA A 299 -26.39 16.71 4.66
CA ALA A 299 -26.04 17.98 4.04
C ALA A 299 -24.54 18.27 4.15
N ALA A 300 -23.95 18.03 5.34
CA ALA A 300 -22.51 18.19 5.55
C ALA A 300 -21.69 17.28 4.63
N LEU A 301 -22.05 15.99 4.52
CA LEU A 301 -21.39 15.08 3.59
C LEU A 301 -21.63 15.46 2.12
N ALA A 302 -22.84 15.89 1.76
CA ALA A 302 -23.16 16.33 0.41
C ALA A 302 -22.26 17.49 -0.03
N VAL A 303 -21.93 18.43 0.87
CA VAL A 303 -20.97 19.52 0.60
C VAL A 303 -19.54 19.00 0.42
N VAL A 304 -19.08 18.05 1.26
CA VAL A 304 -17.76 17.40 1.08
C VAL A 304 -17.67 16.78 -0.30
N VAL A 305 -18.70 16.02 -0.70
CA VAL A 305 -18.72 15.24 -1.95
C VAL A 305 -18.71 16.10 -3.21
N VAL A 306 -19.13 17.37 -3.15
CA VAL A 306 -18.99 18.32 -4.28
C VAL A 306 -17.53 18.38 -4.74
N ASP A 307 -16.61 18.44 -3.77
CA ASP A 307 -15.20 18.65 -4.01
C ASP A 307 -14.35 17.40 -3.83
N ASN A 308 -14.81 16.46 -3.01
CA ASN A 308 -14.13 15.24 -2.63
C ASN A 308 -15.11 14.05 -2.63
N PRO A 309 -15.53 13.56 -3.80
CA PRO A 309 -16.47 12.44 -3.89
C PRO A 309 -15.89 11.13 -3.33
N MET A 310 -14.56 11.04 -3.21
CA MET A 310 -13.84 9.91 -2.66
C MET A 310 -13.34 10.19 -1.23
N CYS A 311 -14.09 10.95 -0.43
CA CYS A 311 -13.69 11.40 0.92
C CYS A 311 -13.40 10.26 1.91
N ALA A 312 -13.91 9.06 1.66
CA ALA A 312 -13.48 7.87 2.38
C ALA A 312 -11.96 7.64 2.30
N GLY A 313 -11.27 8.20 1.30
CA GLY A 313 -9.82 8.14 1.09
C GLY A 313 -9.02 9.28 1.73
N THR A 314 -9.66 10.23 2.42
CA THR A 314 -9.03 11.37 3.10
C THR A 314 -9.38 11.37 4.59
N GLY A 315 -9.19 12.50 5.28
CA GLY A 315 -9.57 12.67 6.67
C GLY A 315 -8.51 12.26 7.68
N HIS A 316 -8.99 11.85 8.86
CA HIS A 316 -8.23 11.61 10.08
C HIS A 316 -7.08 10.64 9.81
N ARG A 317 -5.87 11.01 10.22
CA ARG A 317 -4.63 10.24 10.02
C ARG A 317 -4.24 10.06 8.54
N ILE A 318 -4.83 10.80 7.59
CA ILE A 318 -4.44 10.72 6.17
C ILE A 318 -3.90 12.05 5.63
N CYS A 319 -4.55 13.17 5.96
CA CYS A 319 -4.18 14.48 5.42
C CYS A 319 -4.25 15.59 6.47
N ASN A 320 -3.34 16.57 6.36
CA ASN A 320 -3.24 17.69 7.32
C ASN A 320 -3.04 19.08 6.66
N ASP A 321 -2.96 19.19 5.33
CA ASP A 321 -2.67 20.45 4.62
C ASP A 321 -3.68 21.58 4.96
N CYS A 322 -4.95 21.22 5.19
CA CYS A 322 -6.01 22.14 5.61
C CYS A 322 -5.79 22.71 7.02
N MET A 323 -5.40 21.88 7.98
CA MET A 323 -5.10 22.29 9.37
C MET A 323 -3.92 23.25 9.41
N LYS A 324 -2.83 22.94 8.67
CA LYS A 324 -1.65 23.80 8.63
C LYS A 324 -1.94 25.19 8.05
N SER A 325 -2.96 25.30 7.19
CA SER A 325 -3.38 26.57 6.57
C SER A 325 -4.55 27.25 7.30
N CYS A 326 -5.01 26.70 8.42
CA CYS A 326 -6.04 27.31 9.26
C CYS A 326 -5.58 28.70 9.73
N ILE A 327 -6.50 29.67 9.88
CA ILE A 327 -6.12 31.01 10.38
C ILE A 327 -5.49 31.00 11.78
N TYR A 328 -5.73 29.94 12.56
CA TYR A 328 -5.14 29.72 13.86
C TYR A 328 -3.69 29.24 13.73
N GLN A 329 -2.78 30.20 13.62
CA GLN A 329 -1.34 29.96 13.40
C GLN A 329 -0.49 30.04 14.67
N LYS A 330 -1.08 30.45 15.80
CA LYS A 330 -0.41 30.63 17.10
C LYS A 330 -1.00 29.76 18.21
N GLN A 331 -1.99 28.95 17.86
CA GLN A 331 -2.70 28.04 18.74
C GLN A 331 -3.13 26.82 17.92
N GLU A 332 -3.64 25.79 18.60
CA GLU A 332 -4.14 24.59 17.93
C GLU A 332 -5.14 24.95 16.82
N PRO A 333 -4.92 24.47 15.58
CA PRO A 333 -5.85 24.68 14.48
C PRO A 333 -7.11 23.85 14.69
N VAL A 334 -8.17 24.16 13.91
CA VAL A 334 -9.34 23.27 13.84
C VAL A 334 -8.90 21.94 13.25
N ASP A 335 -9.21 20.83 13.91
CA ASP A 335 -8.98 19.46 13.43
C ASP A 335 -10.03 19.08 12.38
N ILE A 336 -9.86 19.64 11.18
CA ILE A 336 -10.74 19.45 10.03
C ILE A 336 -10.82 17.97 9.59
N PRO A 337 -9.71 17.22 9.52
CA PRO A 337 -9.73 15.80 9.12
C PRO A 337 -10.64 14.94 10.02
N GLN A 338 -10.68 15.20 11.33
CA GLN A 338 -11.61 14.55 12.24
C GLN A 338 -13.07 14.86 11.91
N VAL A 339 -13.39 16.13 11.62
CA VAL A 339 -14.77 16.53 11.28
C VAL A 339 -15.22 15.91 9.96
N GLU A 340 -14.36 15.91 8.93
CA GLU A 340 -14.64 15.27 7.63
C GLU A 340 -14.93 13.77 7.81
N THR A 341 -14.05 13.07 8.54
CA THR A 341 -14.18 11.62 8.78
C THR A 341 -15.43 11.30 9.58
N ARG A 342 -15.74 12.09 10.61
CA ARG A 342 -16.96 11.86 11.41
C ARG A 342 -18.20 12.15 10.59
N SER A 343 -18.21 13.19 9.75
CA SER A 343 -19.34 13.51 8.86
C SER A 343 -19.63 12.37 7.87
N LEU A 344 -18.60 11.72 7.33
CA LEU A 344 -18.76 10.50 6.54
C LEU A 344 -19.36 9.36 7.38
N LYS A 345 -18.81 9.11 8.58
CA LYS A 345 -19.28 8.02 9.47
C LYS A 345 -20.74 8.21 9.89
N ASP A 346 -21.17 9.42 10.20
CA ASP A 346 -22.55 9.71 10.56
C ASP A 346 -23.54 9.24 9.49
N VAL A 347 -23.22 9.47 8.22
CA VAL A 347 -24.05 9.01 7.10
C VAL A 347 -23.92 7.51 6.89
N LEU A 348 -22.70 6.95 6.94
CA LEU A 348 -22.49 5.51 6.78
C LEU A 348 -23.16 4.67 7.87
N GLU A 349 -23.34 5.22 9.07
CA GLU A 349 -24.02 4.59 10.22
C GLU A 349 -25.56 4.65 10.11
N LEU A 350 -26.14 5.45 9.19
CA LEU A 350 -27.57 5.43 8.90
C LEU A 350 -27.97 4.15 8.11
N PRO A 351 -29.23 3.70 8.19
CA PRO A 351 -29.73 2.70 7.25
C PRO A 351 -29.55 3.19 5.81
N TRP A 352 -29.07 2.30 4.94
CA TRP A 352 -28.68 2.62 3.56
C TRP A 352 -27.56 3.65 3.43
N GLY A 353 -26.77 3.89 4.49
CA GLY A 353 -25.73 4.93 4.54
C GLY A 353 -24.70 4.85 3.41
N PHE A 354 -24.29 3.63 3.03
CA PHE A 354 -23.45 3.42 1.85
C PHE A 354 -24.16 3.87 0.55
N GLU A 355 -25.44 3.52 0.38
CA GLU A 355 -26.20 3.87 -0.83
C GLU A 355 -26.48 5.38 -0.90
N VAL A 356 -26.70 6.04 0.25
CA VAL A 356 -26.79 7.51 0.36
C VAL A 356 -25.48 8.16 -0.08
N TYR A 357 -24.34 7.72 0.49
CA TYR A 357 -23.03 8.25 0.10
C TYR A 357 -22.74 7.98 -1.40
N SER A 358 -22.99 6.76 -1.85
CA SER A 358 -22.84 6.35 -3.25
C SER A 358 -23.67 7.19 -4.19
N LEU A 359 -24.94 7.44 -3.85
CA LEU A 359 -25.82 8.35 -4.58
C LEU A 359 -25.20 9.74 -4.65
N LEU A 360 -24.78 10.34 -3.53
CA LEU A 360 -24.20 11.69 -3.51
C LEU A 360 -22.98 11.85 -4.43
N THR A 361 -22.20 10.79 -4.65
CA THR A 361 -21.07 10.87 -5.60
C THR A 361 -21.51 11.00 -7.06
N ARG A 362 -22.69 10.48 -7.38
CA ARG A 362 -23.23 10.43 -8.76
C ARG A 362 -24.26 11.53 -8.96
N TRP A 363 -25.21 11.70 -8.05
CA TRP A 363 -26.22 12.74 -8.01
C TRP A 363 -26.04 13.64 -6.79
N ASN A 364 -25.78 14.93 -7.02
CA ASN A 364 -25.64 15.94 -5.98
C ASN A 364 -26.07 17.31 -6.50
N PRO A 365 -27.25 17.82 -6.09
CA PRO A 365 -27.76 19.11 -6.54
C PRO A 365 -26.87 20.31 -6.20
N LEU A 366 -25.98 20.17 -5.20
CA LEU A 366 -25.04 21.21 -4.78
C LEU A 366 -23.85 21.35 -5.75
N ASN A 367 -23.66 20.39 -6.67
CA ASN A 367 -22.72 20.51 -7.77
C ASN A 367 -23.39 21.17 -8.98
N PHE A 368 -23.37 22.50 -9.03
CA PHE A 368 -24.06 23.27 -10.07
C PHE A 368 -23.59 22.95 -11.50
N ALA A 369 -22.32 22.62 -11.68
CA ALA A 369 -21.75 22.33 -13.00
C ALA A 369 -22.10 20.93 -13.51
N ARG A 370 -22.35 19.99 -12.60
CA ARG A 370 -22.57 18.58 -12.91
C ARG A 370 -23.38 17.91 -11.80
N PRO A 371 -24.71 18.13 -11.75
CA PRO A 371 -25.55 17.59 -10.70
C PRO A 371 -25.70 16.06 -10.80
N TYR A 372 -25.57 15.49 -12.00
CA TYR A 372 -25.49 14.05 -12.26
C TYR A 372 -24.58 13.78 -13.48
N PRO A 373 -24.24 12.52 -13.81
CA PRO A 373 -23.33 12.21 -14.92
C PRO A 373 -23.82 12.76 -16.27
N LYS A 374 -22.89 13.24 -17.09
CA LYS A 374 -23.18 13.68 -18.46
C LYS A 374 -23.55 12.50 -19.37
N GLU A 375 -24.10 12.82 -20.54
CA GLU A 375 -24.41 11.81 -21.57
C GLU A 375 -23.16 11.00 -21.95
N PRO A 376 -23.32 9.69 -22.22
CA PRO A 376 -22.22 8.86 -22.68
C PRO A 376 -21.56 9.43 -23.94
N THR A 377 -20.24 9.60 -23.87
CA THR A 377 -19.42 10.16 -24.95
C THR A 377 -18.94 9.12 -25.96
N GLY A 378 -19.09 7.82 -25.64
CA GLY A 378 -18.49 6.70 -26.37
C GLY A 378 -16.97 6.55 -26.21
N ARG A 379 -16.30 7.52 -25.57
CA ARG A 379 -14.84 7.53 -25.41
C ARG A 379 -14.39 6.67 -24.22
N LYS A 380 -13.23 6.03 -24.38
CA LYS A 380 -12.71 4.99 -23.49
C LYS A 380 -11.35 5.43 -22.96
N VAL A 381 -11.20 5.50 -21.64
CA VAL A 381 -9.95 5.91 -20.99
C VAL A 381 -9.34 4.73 -20.24
N LEU A 382 -8.05 4.47 -20.49
CA LEU A 382 -7.27 3.54 -19.70
C LEU A 382 -6.64 4.26 -18.51
N VAL A 383 -6.99 3.87 -17.28
CA VAL A 383 -6.35 4.35 -16.04
C VAL A 383 -5.35 3.30 -15.55
N VAL A 384 -4.07 3.66 -15.49
CA VAL A 384 -3.00 2.74 -15.09
C VAL A 384 -2.62 3.00 -13.62
N GLY A 385 -3.07 2.13 -12.73
CA GLY A 385 -2.88 2.20 -11.28
C GLY A 385 -4.14 2.66 -10.54
N LEU A 386 -4.54 1.90 -9.51
CA LEU A 386 -5.75 2.11 -8.71
C LEU A 386 -5.46 2.65 -7.31
N GLY A 387 -4.41 3.47 -7.21
CA GLY A 387 -4.17 4.32 -6.05
C GLY A 387 -5.07 5.56 -6.00
N PRO A 388 -4.83 6.49 -5.05
CA PRO A 388 -5.67 7.66 -4.86
C PRO A 388 -5.90 8.55 -6.08
N ALA A 389 -4.86 8.76 -6.90
CA ALA A 389 -5.04 9.47 -8.16
C ALA A 389 -5.95 8.71 -9.14
N GLY A 390 -5.79 7.39 -9.25
CA GLY A 390 -6.50 6.54 -10.19
C GLY A 390 -7.99 6.43 -9.90
N PHE A 391 -8.36 6.08 -8.66
CA PHE A 391 -9.77 5.93 -8.30
C PHE A 391 -10.52 7.28 -8.34
N THR A 392 -9.86 8.40 -8.00
CA THR A 392 -10.45 9.74 -8.09
C THR A 392 -10.60 10.19 -9.54
N LEU A 393 -9.62 9.90 -10.40
CA LEU A 393 -9.70 10.24 -11.82
C LEU A 393 -10.82 9.46 -12.51
N ALA A 394 -10.90 8.14 -12.26
CA ALA A 394 -11.94 7.28 -12.80
C ALA A 394 -13.34 7.83 -12.50
N HIS A 395 -13.58 8.24 -11.25
CA HIS A 395 -14.82 8.86 -10.84
C HIS A 395 -15.17 10.10 -11.69
N HIS A 396 -14.25 11.06 -11.80
CA HIS A 396 -14.52 12.31 -12.51
C HIS A 396 -14.73 12.12 -14.01
N LEU A 397 -13.98 11.20 -14.64
CA LEU A 397 -14.11 10.89 -16.06
C LEU A 397 -15.42 10.17 -16.38
N MET A 398 -15.84 9.23 -15.53
CA MET A 398 -17.16 8.59 -15.69
C MET A 398 -18.30 9.59 -15.53
N ASN A 399 -18.20 10.54 -14.61
CA ASN A 399 -19.21 11.59 -14.48
C ASN A 399 -19.19 12.57 -15.67
N ASP A 400 -18.08 12.70 -16.40
CA ASP A 400 -18.02 13.39 -17.69
C ASP A 400 -18.55 12.57 -18.88
N GLY A 401 -19.04 11.36 -18.64
CA GLY A 401 -19.65 10.49 -19.66
C GLY A 401 -18.65 9.59 -20.38
N HIS A 402 -17.43 9.43 -19.88
CA HIS A 402 -16.44 8.52 -20.45
C HIS A 402 -16.53 7.13 -19.83
N ALA A 403 -16.27 6.09 -20.62
CA ALA A 403 -16.04 4.76 -20.07
C ALA A 403 -14.59 4.65 -19.57
N VAL A 404 -14.40 4.02 -18.42
CA VAL A 404 -13.08 3.90 -17.79
C VAL A 404 -12.74 2.43 -17.57
N VAL A 405 -11.62 2.00 -18.14
CA VAL A 405 -11.00 0.72 -17.79
C VAL A 405 -9.76 1.01 -16.98
N ALA A 406 -9.58 0.32 -15.86
CA ALA A 406 -8.39 0.44 -15.05
C ALA A 406 -7.57 -0.85 -15.03
N VAL A 407 -6.24 -0.70 -15.01
CA VAL A 407 -5.31 -1.82 -14.84
C VAL A 407 -4.39 -1.53 -13.67
N ASP A 408 -4.12 -2.53 -12.84
CA ASP A 408 -3.12 -2.45 -11.78
C ASP A 408 -2.16 -3.63 -11.86
N GLY A 409 -0.87 -3.38 -11.57
CA GLY A 409 0.12 -4.44 -11.54
C GLY A 409 -0.13 -5.41 -10.39
N LEU A 410 -0.67 -4.94 -9.27
CA LEU A 410 -0.98 -5.77 -8.11
C LEU A 410 -2.17 -6.70 -8.37
N LYS A 411 -2.14 -7.87 -7.72
CA LYS A 411 -3.31 -8.77 -7.65
C LYS A 411 -4.46 -8.04 -6.97
N ILE A 412 -5.63 -7.97 -7.62
CA ILE A 412 -6.86 -7.46 -7.02
C ILE A 412 -7.74 -8.65 -6.65
N GLU A 413 -8.05 -8.83 -5.37
CA GLU A 413 -8.91 -9.92 -4.92
C GLU A 413 -10.34 -9.73 -5.44
N PRO A 414 -11.02 -10.79 -5.92
CA PRO A 414 -12.45 -10.70 -6.19
C PRO A 414 -13.21 -10.43 -4.88
N LEU A 415 -14.27 -9.61 -4.97
CA LEU A 415 -15.26 -9.46 -3.91
C LEU A 415 -16.41 -10.43 -4.17
N PRO A 416 -17.23 -10.74 -3.13
CA PRO A 416 -18.49 -11.45 -3.35
C PRO A 416 -19.34 -10.74 -4.40
N GLU A 417 -19.81 -11.48 -5.41
CA GLU A 417 -20.48 -10.94 -6.59
C GLU A 417 -21.82 -10.27 -6.24
N GLU A 418 -22.51 -10.77 -5.22
CA GLU A 418 -23.73 -10.20 -4.68
C GLU A 418 -23.51 -8.82 -4.04
N VAL A 419 -22.26 -8.46 -3.74
CA VAL A 419 -21.86 -7.13 -3.22
C VAL A 419 -21.28 -6.26 -4.33
N SER A 420 -20.36 -6.76 -5.16
CA SER A 420 -19.68 -5.96 -6.20
C SER A 420 -20.48 -5.78 -7.49
N GLY A 421 -21.36 -6.74 -7.82
CA GLY A 421 -22.02 -6.84 -9.12
C GLY A 421 -21.10 -7.36 -10.23
N VAL A 422 -20.01 -8.04 -9.88
CA VAL A 422 -19.02 -8.59 -10.81
C VAL A 422 -18.51 -9.93 -10.28
N ASP A 423 -18.59 -10.98 -11.10
CA ASP A 423 -18.05 -12.30 -10.75
C ASP A 423 -16.50 -12.35 -10.90
N PRO A 424 -15.82 -13.42 -10.45
CA PRO A 424 -14.36 -13.55 -10.59
C PRO A 424 -13.86 -13.52 -12.05
N PHE A 425 -14.73 -13.78 -13.04
CA PHE A 425 -14.42 -13.78 -14.47
C PHE A 425 -14.79 -12.45 -15.15
N GLY A 426 -15.27 -11.45 -14.38
CA GLY A 426 -15.55 -10.10 -14.86
C GLY A 426 -16.92 -9.92 -15.48
N ALA A 427 -17.79 -10.93 -15.43
CA ALA A 427 -19.16 -10.80 -15.90
C ALA A 427 -19.98 -9.98 -14.91
N ARG A 428 -20.86 -9.13 -15.45
CA ARG A 428 -21.79 -8.34 -14.64
C ARG A 428 -22.89 -9.22 -14.08
N THR A 429 -23.06 -9.16 -12.77
CA THR A 429 -24.12 -9.86 -12.04
C THR A 429 -24.96 -8.85 -11.25
N PRO A 430 -26.24 -9.13 -10.97
CA PRO A 430 -27.01 -8.21 -10.15
C PRO A 430 -26.52 -8.25 -8.69
N PHE A 431 -26.46 -7.09 -8.04
CA PHE A 431 -25.98 -6.92 -6.67
C PHE A 431 -27.09 -6.43 -5.72
N GLY A 432 -26.93 -6.71 -4.44
CA GLY A 432 -27.83 -6.23 -3.39
C GLY A 432 -27.47 -4.83 -2.88
N PRO A 433 -28.46 -3.96 -2.59
CA PRO A 433 -28.20 -2.70 -1.91
C PRO A 433 -27.73 -2.96 -0.45
N ILE A 434 -26.83 -2.12 0.05
CA ILE A 434 -26.22 -2.27 1.38
C ILE A 434 -27.02 -1.45 2.40
N ARG A 435 -27.82 -2.12 3.23
CA ARG A 435 -28.59 -1.47 4.30
C ARG A 435 -27.73 -1.07 5.49
N ASP A 436 -26.78 -1.92 5.88
CA ASP A 436 -25.87 -1.67 7.00
C ASP A 436 -24.43 -1.84 6.49
N VAL A 437 -23.66 -0.76 6.51
CA VAL A 437 -22.27 -0.75 6.02
C VAL A 437 -21.38 -1.71 6.79
N THR A 438 -21.69 -2.03 8.05
CA THR A 438 -20.87 -2.92 8.87
C THR A 438 -20.88 -4.35 8.35
N THR A 439 -21.88 -4.74 7.54
CA THR A 439 -21.95 -6.06 6.89
C THR A 439 -20.83 -6.29 5.88
N ILE A 440 -20.20 -5.23 5.37
CA ILE A 440 -19.05 -5.32 4.47
C ILE A 440 -17.73 -4.99 5.18
N TYR A 441 -17.76 -4.68 6.48
CA TYR A 441 -16.56 -4.39 7.26
C TYR A 441 -15.93 -5.65 7.82
N GLU A 442 -14.61 -5.69 7.76
CA GLU A 442 -13.80 -6.76 8.29
C GLU A 442 -12.79 -6.19 9.29
N PRO A 443 -12.48 -6.90 10.40
CA PRO A 443 -11.35 -6.57 11.25
C PRO A 443 -10.06 -6.49 10.43
N LEU A 444 -9.26 -5.43 10.64
CA LEU A 444 -8.09 -5.16 9.80
C LEU A 444 -7.02 -6.24 9.85
N ASP A 445 -6.92 -6.95 10.97
CA ASP A 445 -6.02 -8.08 11.21
C ASP A 445 -6.50 -9.40 10.55
N ARG A 446 -7.72 -9.43 9.99
CA ARG A 446 -8.30 -10.60 9.32
C ARG A 446 -8.72 -10.34 7.88
N ARG A 447 -8.87 -9.06 7.51
CA ARG A 447 -9.26 -8.62 6.16
C ARG A 447 -8.32 -9.22 5.09
N PRO A 448 -8.84 -9.77 3.98
CA PRO A 448 -8.03 -10.08 2.81
C PRO A 448 -7.33 -8.83 2.29
N MET A 449 -6.12 -8.99 1.77
CA MET A 449 -5.37 -7.88 1.22
C MET A 449 -5.86 -7.66 -0.21
N ALA A 450 -6.81 -6.75 -0.38
CA ALA A 450 -7.67 -6.65 -1.55
C ALA A 450 -6.93 -6.17 -2.81
N GLY A 451 -5.75 -5.56 -2.65
CA GLY A 451 -4.91 -5.05 -3.75
C GLY A 451 -5.36 -3.73 -4.38
N PHE A 452 -6.59 -3.30 -4.12
CA PHE A 452 -7.15 -2.02 -4.54
C PHE A 452 -6.75 -0.89 -3.58
N GLY A 453 -6.27 0.25 -4.09
CA GLY A 453 -5.95 1.45 -3.28
C GLY A 453 -4.48 1.89 -3.32
N GLY A 454 -3.59 1.13 -3.97
CA GLY A 454 -2.17 1.46 -4.05
C GLY A 454 -1.53 1.59 -2.66
N VAL A 455 -0.76 2.66 -2.43
CA VAL A 455 -0.10 2.93 -1.13
C VAL A 455 -1.10 2.97 0.04
N ALA A 456 -2.37 3.32 -0.18
CA ALA A 456 -3.37 3.27 0.89
C ALA A 456 -3.66 1.83 1.36
N GLU A 457 -3.48 0.83 0.50
CA GLU A 457 -3.64 -0.60 0.82
C GLU A 457 -2.34 -1.20 1.39
N TYR A 458 -1.21 -1.00 0.70
CA TYR A 458 0.06 -1.68 1.02
C TYR A 458 1.07 -0.86 1.82
N GLY A 459 0.83 0.44 2.01
CA GLY A 459 1.76 1.35 2.69
C GLY A 459 1.20 1.92 4.00
N ILE A 460 0.00 2.50 3.95
CA ILE A 460 -0.67 3.05 5.15
C ILE A 460 -1.07 1.90 6.08
N THR A 461 -0.87 2.11 7.38
CA THR A 461 -0.94 1.09 8.42
C THR A 461 -2.31 1.08 9.11
N VAL A 462 -2.44 0.32 10.20
CA VAL A 462 -3.69 0.14 10.98
C VAL A 462 -4.15 1.39 11.73
N ARG A 463 -3.48 2.53 11.52
CA ARG A 463 -3.91 3.86 11.98
C ARG A 463 -5.07 4.44 11.19
N TRP A 464 -5.47 3.81 10.08
CA TRP A 464 -6.60 4.21 9.25
C TRP A 464 -7.48 3.01 8.91
N ASN A 465 -8.80 3.23 8.86
CA ASN A 465 -9.76 2.15 8.61
C ASN A 465 -9.75 1.75 7.12
N LYS A 466 -8.98 0.70 6.78
CA LYS A 466 -8.87 0.19 5.40
C LYS A 466 -10.18 -0.37 4.82
N ASN A 467 -11.23 -0.54 5.63
CA ASN A 467 -12.56 -0.86 5.07
C ASN A 467 -13.08 0.25 4.15
N PHE A 468 -12.60 1.49 4.32
CA PHE A 468 -12.91 2.59 3.41
C PHE A 468 -12.41 2.35 1.97
N LEU A 469 -11.36 1.55 1.77
CA LEU A 469 -10.97 1.15 0.40
C LEU A 469 -12.01 0.25 -0.26
N LYS A 470 -12.69 -0.60 0.50
CA LYS A 470 -13.80 -1.41 -0.02
C LYS A 470 -14.98 -0.52 -0.38
N VAL A 471 -15.29 0.50 0.44
CA VAL A 471 -16.30 1.51 0.12
C VAL A 471 -15.96 2.20 -1.20
N ILE A 472 -14.75 2.76 -1.34
CA ILE A 472 -14.29 3.44 -2.57
C ILE A 472 -14.36 2.51 -3.79
N ARG A 473 -13.92 1.26 -3.64
CA ARG A 473 -14.01 0.26 -4.71
C ARG A 473 -15.45 0.08 -5.17
N LEU A 474 -16.41 -0.10 -4.25
CA LEU A 474 -17.82 -0.30 -4.59
C LEU A 474 -18.46 0.94 -5.23
N LEU A 475 -18.01 2.16 -4.89
CA LEU A 475 -18.45 3.41 -5.56
C LEU A 475 -18.13 3.41 -7.06
N LEU A 476 -17.09 2.67 -7.48
CA LEU A 476 -16.65 2.56 -8.86
C LEU A 476 -17.12 1.26 -9.51
N GLU A 477 -16.83 0.12 -8.89
CA GLU A 477 -17.00 -1.22 -9.47
C GLU A 477 -18.45 -1.52 -9.81
N ARG A 478 -19.43 -1.02 -9.05
CA ARG A 478 -20.86 -1.23 -9.33
C ARG A 478 -21.40 -0.45 -10.54
N ARG A 479 -20.62 0.47 -11.12
CA ARG A 479 -21.02 1.28 -12.27
C ARG A 479 -20.72 0.57 -13.57
N ALA A 480 -21.68 0.54 -14.50
CA ALA A 480 -21.53 -0.14 -15.79
C ALA A 480 -20.40 0.47 -16.66
N GLU A 481 -20.08 1.74 -16.46
CA GLU A 481 -19.03 2.46 -17.20
C GLU A 481 -17.60 2.13 -16.73
N PHE A 482 -17.45 1.34 -15.66
CA PHE A 482 -16.15 0.98 -15.08
C PHE A 482 -15.82 -0.50 -15.28
N ALA A 483 -14.56 -0.81 -15.55
CA ALA A 483 -14.00 -2.15 -15.37
C ALA A 483 -12.60 -2.05 -14.81
N MET A 484 -12.14 -3.07 -14.09
CA MET A 484 -10.76 -3.13 -13.61
C MET A 484 -10.14 -4.51 -13.66
N PHE A 485 -8.82 -4.53 -13.84
CA PHE A 485 -8.01 -5.74 -13.98
C PHE A 485 -6.77 -5.64 -13.10
N GLY A 486 -6.61 -6.59 -12.18
CA GLY A 486 -5.37 -6.74 -11.39
C GLY A 486 -4.38 -7.67 -12.08
N GLY A 487 -3.11 -7.63 -11.67
CA GLY A 487 -2.06 -8.47 -12.24
C GLY A 487 -1.62 -8.05 -13.65
N VAL A 488 -1.92 -6.83 -14.09
CA VAL A 488 -1.62 -6.35 -15.44
C VAL A 488 -0.48 -5.34 -15.40
N ARG A 489 0.68 -5.71 -15.96
CA ARG A 489 1.84 -4.80 -16.02
C ARG A 489 1.74 -3.92 -17.27
N PHE A 490 1.48 -2.64 -17.07
CA PHE A 490 1.58 -1.67 -18.16
C PHE A 490 3.06 -1.44 -18.56
N GLY A 491 3.36 -1.50 -19.85
CA GLY A 491 4.72 -1.57 -20.41
C GLY A 491 5.28 -2.99 -20.55
N GLY A 492 4.49 -4.04 -20.26
CA GLY A 492 4.88 -5.44 -20.46
C GLY A 492 3.73 -6.30 -20.95
N THR A 493 2.75 -6.56 -20.09
CA THR A 493 1.50 -7.28 -20.44
C THR A 493 0.67 -6.49 -21.45
N LEU A 494 0.56 -5.17 -21.23
CA LEU A 494 -0.17 -4.24 -22.08
C LEU A 494 0.76 -3.05 -22.35
N THR A 495 1.10 -2.79 -23.62
CA THR A 495 1.92 -1.64 -24.01
C THR A 495 1.06 -0.41 -24.35
N VAL A 496 1.73 0.74 -24.57
CA VAL A 496 1.07 1.97 -25.03
C VAL A 496 0.38 1.75 -26.36
N ASP A 497 1.09 1.15 -27.33
CA ASP A 497 0.55 0.92 -28.67
C ASP A 497 -0.54 -0.15 -28.67
N ASP A 498 -0.42 -1.21 -27.86
CA ASP A 498 -1.50 -2.19 -27.68
C ASP A 498 -2.78 -1.52 -27.19
N ALA A 499 -2.69 -0.67 -26.16
CA ALA A 499 -3.85 0.03 -25.61
C ALA A 499 -4.54 0.90 -26.68
N PHE A 500 -3.77 1.71 -27.41
CA PHE A 500 -4.34 2.51 -28.49
C PHE A 500 -4.90 1.65 -29.64
N ALA A 501 -4.27 0.51 -29.96
CA ALA A 501 -4.76 -0.43 -30.98
C ALA A 501 -6.06 -1.15 -30.54
N MET A 502 -6.25 -1.38 -29.25
CA MET A 502 -7.48 -1.95 -28.69
C MET A 502 -8.67 -0.97 -28.73
N GLY A 503 -8.42 0.32 -29.00
CA GLY A 503 -9.46 1.35 -29.09
C GLY A 503 -9.52 2.28 -27.89
N PHE A 504 -8.50 2.34 -27.03
CA PHE A 504 -8.47 3.41 -26.02
C PHE A 504 -8.28 4.78 -26.70
N ASP A 505 -9.02 5.79 -26.22
CA ASP A 505 -8.97 7.15 -26.74
C ASP A 505 -7.97 8.01 -25.94
N HIS A 506 -7.67 7.61 -24.71
CA HIS A 506 -6.71 8.27 -23.82
C HIS A 506 -6.11 7.30 -22.80
N ILE A 507 -4.87 7.55 -22.38
CA ILE A 507 -4.19 6.79 -21.31
C ILE A 507 -3.78 7.74 -20.17
N ALA A 508 -4.16 7.39 -18.94
CA ALA A 508 -3.83 8.14 -17.74
C ALA A 508 -2.95 7.31 -16.79
N LEU A 509 -1.72 7.76 -16.58
CA LEU A 509 -0.75 7.11 -15.71
C LEU A 509 -0.93 7.58 -14.26
N CYS A 510 -1.31 6.65 -13.39
CA CYS A 510 -1.56 6.82 -11.96
C CYS A 510 -0.71 5.84 -11.12
N MET A 511 0.48 5.50 -11.61
CA MET A 511 1.33 4.40 -11.11
C MET A 511 2.10 4.69 -9.80
N GLY A 512 1.93 5.90 -9.24
CA GLY A 512 2.52 6.29 -7.96
C GLY A 512 4.05 6.44 -7.94
N ALA A 513 4.62 6.60 -6.75
CA ALA A 513 6.05 6.53 -6.50
C ALA A 513 6.40 5.16 -5.90
N GLY A 514 7.52 4.60 -6.34
CA GLY A 514 7.85 3.22 -6.00
C GLY A 514 9.34 2.94 -5.86
N ARG A 515 10.21 3.59 -6.62
CA ARG A 515 11.64 3.25 -6.59
C ARG A 515 12.28 3.72 -5.27
N PRO A 516 12.73 2.80 -4.39
CA PRO A 516 13.28 3.19 -3.10
C PRO A 516 14.68 3.79 -3.27
N THR A 517 15.02 4.73 -2.40
CA THR A 517 16.35 5.32 -2.35
C THR A 517 17.29 4.40 -1.60
N VAL A 518 18.28 3.85 -2.29
CA VAL A 518 19.35 3.06 -1.66
C VAL A 518 20.40 4.02 -1.08
N ILE A 519 20.68 3.90 0.22
CA ILE A 519 21.73 4.67 0.88
C ILE A 519 23.07 3.96 0.66
N PRO A 520 24.14 4.66 0.24
CA PRO A 520 25.47 4.06 0.18
C PRO A 520 25.97 3.78 1.60
N MET A 521 26.09 2.49 1.94
CA MET A 521 26.65 2.03 3.21
C MET A 521 27.31 0.66 3.03
N LYS A 522 28.43 0.42 3.73
CA LYS A 522 29.12 -0.87 3.66
C LYS A 522 28.21 -1.97 4.23
N ASN A 523 28.15 -3.11 3.55
CA ASN A 523 27.25 -4.23 3.86
C ASN A 523 25.75 -3.87 3.81
N GLY A 524 25.35 -2.85 3.05
CA GLY A 524 23.98 -2.32 3.04
C GLY A 524 22.88 -3.23 2.48
N LEU A 525 23.22 -4.45 2.04
CA LEU A 525 22.29 -5.49 1.59
C LEU A 525 22.55 -6.84 2.30
N ALA A 526 23.30 -6.85 3.40
CA ALA A 526 23.55 -8.06 4.18
C ALA A 526 22.27 -8.62 4.81
N ARG A 527 22.29 -9.91 5.18
CA ARG A 527 21.18 -10.56 5.89
C ARG A 527 20.82 -9.78 7.16
N GLY A 528 19.55 -9.41 7.29
CA GLY A 528 19.05 -8.51 8.35
C GLY A 528 18.76 -7.08 7.86
N VAL A 529 19.22 -6.70 6.67
CA VAL A 529 18.95 -5.37 6.09
C VAL A 529 17.87 -5.47 5.02
N ARG A 530 16.83 -4.63 5.14
CA ARG A 530 15.74 -4.52 4.15
C ARG A 530 15.43 -3.06 3.84
N GLN A 531 14.88 -2.80 2.66
CA GLN A 531 14.22 -1.53 2.42
C GLN A 531 12.87 -1.52 3.15
N ALA A 532 12.41 -0.34 3.58
CA ALA A 532 11.10 -0.21 4.20
C ALA A 532 9.96 -0.60 3.23
N SER A 533 10.13 -0.34 1.93
CA SER A 533 9.18 -0.80 0.92
C SER A 533 9.12 -2.32 0.81
N ASP A 534 10.25 -3.03 0.94
CA ASP A 534 10.29 -4.50 1.01
C ASP A 534 9.49 -4.99 2.23
N PHE A 535 9.82 -4.48 3.42
CA PHE A 535 9.16 -4.87 4.66
C PHE A 535 7.65 -4.60 4.65
N LEU A 536 7.22 -3.37 4.37
CA LEU A 536 5.81 -3.01 4.41
C LEU A 536 5.00 -3.74 3.33
N MET A 537 5.53 -3.85 2.10
CA MET A 537 4.83 -4.58 1.05
C MET A 537 4.78 -6.08 1.33
N ALA A 538 5.82 -6.69 1.91
CA ALA A 538 5.79 -8.08 2.34
C ALA A 538 4.74 -8.26 3.45
N LEU A 539 4.78 -7.42 4.48
CA LEU A 539 3.84 -7.48 5.61
C LEU A 539 2.39 -7.38 5.15
N GLN A 540 2.11 -6.37 4.32
CA GLN A 540 0.77 -6.04 3.86
C GLN A 540 0.35 -6.98 2.72
N LEU A 541 1.02 -7.01 1.56
CA LEU A 541 0.51 -7.76 0.39
C LEU A 541 0.49 -9.28 0.53
N THR A 542 1.35 -9.87 1.36
CA THR A 542 1.30 -11.32 1.66
C THR A 542 0.37 -11.64 2.83
N GLY A 543 -0.05 -10.62 3.58
CA GLY A 543 -0.77 -10.80 4.83
C GLY A 543 0.07 -11.45 5.93
N ALA A 544 1.38 -11.24 5.98
CA ALA A 544 2.27 -11.89 6.96
C ALA A 544 1.86 -11.64 8.42
N ALA A 545 1.21 -10.50 8.68
CA ALA A 545 0.61 -10.09 9.95
C ALA A 545 -0.59 -10.95 10.39
N LYS A 546 -1.16 -11.77 9.49
CA LYS A 546 -2.31 -12.63 9.79
C LYS A 546 -1.83 -13.96 10.37
N GLU A 547 -2.53 -14.42 11.41
CA GLU A 547 -2.29 -15.74 12.00
C GLU A 547 -2.47 -16.87 10.96
N SER A 548 -3.47 -16.73 10.09
CA SER A 548 -3.82 -17.70 9.05
C SER A 548 -2.84 -17.75 7.86
N SER A 549 -1.92 -16.79 7.73
CA SER A 549 -1.06 -16.64 6.56
C SER A 549 0.16 -17.56 6.58
N LEU A 550 0.48 -18.14 5.43
CA LEU A 550 1.70 -18.91 5.18
C LEU A 550 2.94 -18.05 4.91
N ALA A 551 2.78 -16.73 4.78
CA ALA A 551 3.84 -15.86 4.36
C ALA A 551 5.01 -15.78 5.36
N ASN A 552 6.23 -15.70 4.80
CA ASN A 552 7.47 -15.70 5.55
C ASN A 552 8.11 -14.30 5.52
N LEU A 553 8.18 -13.68 6.68
CA LEU A 553 8.82 -12.37 6.88
C LEU A 553 9.61 -12.42 8.19
N GLN A 554 10.90 -12.73 8.09
CA GLN A 554 11.73 -12.86 9.28
C GLN A 554 12.32 -11.50 9.69
N VAL A 555 12.02 -11.07 10.92
CA VAL A 555 12.68 -9.94 11.60
C VAL A 555 13.17 -10.35 12.99
N ARG A 556 14.25 -9.74 13.45
CA ARG A 556 14.94 -10.01 14.72
C ARG A 556 15.16 -8.72 15.50
N MET A 557 15.06 -8.77 16.82
CA MET A 557 15.32 -7.63 17.71
C MET A 557 16.81 -7.57 18.12
N PRO A 558 17.36 -6.37 18.40
CA PRO A 558 16.77 -5.04 18.21
C PRO A 558 16.66 -4.61 16.74
N ILE A 559 15.78 -3.64 16.48
CA ILE A 559 15.52 -3.10 15.13
C ILE A 559 15.93 -1.63 15.05
N VAL A 560 16.61 -1.24 13.97
CA VAL A 560 16.88 0.16 13.64
C VAL A 560 16.22 0.53 12.32
N VAL A 561 15.45 1.62 12.32
CA VAL A 561 14.80 2.17 11.13
C VAL A 561 15.50 3.45 10.70
N ILE A 562 16.03 3.51 9.48
CA ILE A 562 16.74 4.68 8.96
C ILE A 562 15.76 5.60 8.22
N GLY A 563 15.46 6.78 8.75
CA GLY A 563 14.61 7.77 8.07
C GLY A 563 13.88 8.72 9.03
N GLY A 564 13.17 9.69 8.46
CA GLY A 564 12.37 10.68 9.21
C GLY A 564 11.04 11.04 8.53
N GLY A 565 10.61 10.26 7.54
CA GLY A 565 9.30 10.43 6.91
C GLY A 565 8.25 9.53 7.57
N LEU A 566 6.98 9.65 7.14
CA LEU A 566 5.91 8.77 7.60
C LEU A 566 6.22 7.29 7.39
N THR A 567 6.84 6.92 6.26
CA THR A 567 7.29 5.55 6.01
C THR A 567 8.22 5.02 7.10
N ALA A 568 9.07 5.85 7.69
CA ALA A 568 9.95 5.42 8.78
C ALA A 568 9.16 5.16 10.07
N ILE A 569 8.20 6.04 10.39
CA ILE A 569 7.32 5.90 11.56
C ILE A 569 6.40 4.67 11.43
N ASP A 570 5.76 4.51 10.28
CA ASP A 570 4.93 3.35 9.96
C ASP A 570 5.78 2.06 10.02
N THR A 571 6.98 2.05 9.43
CA THR A 571 7.89 0.89 9.49
C THR A 571 8.29 0.53 10.93
N ALA A 572 8.58 1.53 11.77
CA ALA A 572 8.98 1.31 13.16
C ALA A 572 7.86 0.68 13.98
N THR A 573 6.68 1.31 13.98
CA THR A 573 5.49 0.84 14.71
C THR A 573 5.02 -0.54 14.24
N GLU A 574 4.98 -0.78 12.92
CA GLU A 574 4.58 -2.07 12.36
C GLU A 574 5.60 -3.17 12.66
N SER A 575 6.90 -2.88 12.63
CA SER A 575 7.94 -3.88 12.93
C SER A 575 7.93 -4.34 14.39
N LEU A 576 7.65 -3.42 15.32
CA LEU A 576 7.49 -3.73 16.74
C LEU A 576 6.26 -4.63 16.97
N ALA A 577 5.10 -4.26 16.41
CA ALA A 577 3.87 -5.05 16.52
C ALA A 577 3.97 -6.41 15.82
N TYR A 578 4.61 -6.45 14.65
CA TYR A 578 4.82 -7.69 13.88
C TYR A 578 5.71 -8.69 14.62
N TYR A 579 6.70 -8.22 15.37
CA TYR A 579 7.60 -9.11 16.11
C TYR A 579 6.84 -10.02 17.07
N VAL A 580 5.79 -9.50 17.74
CA VAL A 580 4.91 -10.28 18.62
C VAL A 580 4.20 -11.38 17.81
N VAL A 581 3.51 -10.98 16.73
CA VAL A 581 2.73 -11.90 15.89
C VAL A 581 3.61 -13.00 15.29
N GLN A 582 4.80 -12.68 14.80
CA GLN A 582 5.66 -13.67 14.14
C GLN A 582 6.11 -14.77 15.13
N VAL A 583 6.51 -14.41 16.35
CA VAL A 583 7.06 -15.39 17.30
C VAL A 583 5.97 -16.23 17.95
N GLU A 584 4.77 -15.67 18.13
CA GLU A 584 3.58 -16.43 18.53
C GLU A 584 3.18 -17.43 17.46
N LYS A 585 3.10 -16.99 16.19
CA LYS A 585 2.82 -17.88 15.04
C LYS A 585 3.88 -18.97 14.92
N PHE A 586 5.15 -18.63 15.11
CA PHE A 586 6.26 -19.57 15.07
C PHE A 586 6.18 -20.60 16.21
N LEU A 587 5.94 -20.16 17.45
CA LEU A 587 5.80 -21.02 18.62
C LEU A 587 4.64 -22.00 18.45
N LYS A 588 3.45 -21.49 18.09
CA LYS A 588 2.25 -22.31 17.90
C LYS A 588 2.48 -23.43 16.88
N ARG A 589 2.97 -23.07 15.68
CA ARG A 589 3.26 -24.05 14.63
C ARG A 589 4.33 -25.05 15.07
N HIS A 590 5.37 -24.58 15.77
CA HIS A 590 6.39 -25.48 16.29
C HIS A 590 5.81 -26.49 17.28
N GLU A 591 5.04 -26.06 18.27
CA GLU A 591 4.46 -26.96 19.28
C GLU A 591 3.52 -27.99 18.64
N GLU A 592 2.64 -27.58 17.72
CA GLU A 592 1.74 -28.50 17.00
C GLU A 592 2.51 -29.49 16.12
N LEU A 593 3.58 -29.06 15.43
CA LEU A 593 4.43 -29.95 14.64
C LEU A 593 5.25 -30.90 15.52
N VAL A 594 5.68 -30.47 16.70
CA VAL A 594 6.38 -31.32 17.67
C VAL A 594 5.44 -32.37 18.24
N GLU A 595 4.18 -32.02 18.49
CA GLU A 595 3.15 -32.98 18.89
C GLU A 595 2.91 -34.03 17.79
N ALA A 596 2.89 -33.61 16.52
CA ALA A 596 2.64 -34.50 15.39
C ALA A 596 3.84 -35.38 14.99
N HIS A 597 5.07 -34.87 15.08
CA HIS A 597 6.27 -35.51 14.47
C HIS A 597 7.45 -35.72 15.43
N GLY A 598 7.38 -35.18 16.65
CA GLY A 598 8.45 -35.22 17.65
C GLY A 598 9.50 -34.10 17.52
N GLU A 599 10.06 -33.66 18.65
CA GLU A 599 10.96 -32.51 18.73
C GLU A 599 12.25 -32.70 17.90
N GLY A 600 12.84 -33.89 17.96
CA GLY A 600 14.05 -34.20 17.21
C GLY A 600 13.88 -34.03 15.70
N TYR A 601 12.71 -34.41 15.16
CA TYR A 601 12.40 -34.27 13.74
C TYR A 601 12.28 -32.80 13.33
N VAL A 602 11.50 -32.00 14.07
CA VAL A 602 11.28 -30.57 13.77
C VAL A 602 12.59 -29.79 13.90
N ARG A 603 13.36 -30.01 14.97
CA ARG A 603 14.61 -29.27 15.22
C ARG A 603 15.74 -29.66 14.29
N SER A 604 15.75 -30.89 13.76
CA SER A 604 16.76 -31.34 12.78
C SER A 604 16.81 -30.52 11.49
N ARG A 605 15.79 -29.67 11.23
CA ARG A 605 15.71 -28.85 10.01
C ARG A 605 16.61 -27.61 10.06
N TRP A 606 16.95 -27.12 11.24
CA TRP A 606 17.79 -25.94 11.42
C TRP A 606 19.24 -26.34 11.68
N VAL A 607 20.16 -25.68 10.98
CA VAL A 607 21.60 -25.93 11.08
C VAL A 607 22.36 -24.65 11.42
N GLY A 608 23.43 -24.76 12.19
CA GLY A 608 24.27 -23.60 12.56
C GLY A 608 23.47 -22.49 13.25
N ASP A 609 23.60 -21.26 12.74
CA ASP A 609 22.97 -20.06 13.28
C ASP A 609 21.44 -20.09 13.20
N GLU A 610 20.85 -20.89 12.31
CA GLU A 610 19.40 -21.04 12.22
C GLU A 610 18.80 -21.63 13.51
N ALA A 611 19.53 -22.53 14.17
CA ALA A 611 19.09 -23.13 15.42
C ALA A 611 19.10 -22.12 16.58
N GLU A 612 20.04 -21.16 16.55
CA GLU A 612 20.10 -20.06 17.51
C GLU A 612 18.91 -19.10 17.33
N VAL A 613 18.60 -18.75 16.08
CA VAL A 613 17.44 -17.89 15.75
C VAL A 613 16.12 -18.60 16.09
N ALA A 614 15.99 -19.89 15.79
CA ALA A 614 14.81 -20.66 16.18
C ALA A 614 14.64 -20.70 17.71
N ALA A 615 15.73 -20.90 18.46
CA ALA A 615 15.71 -20.88 19.91
C ALA A 615 15.32 -19.49 20.47
N GLU A 616 15.82 -18.41 19.87
CA GLU A 616 15.41 -17.03 20.17
C GLU A 616 13.88 -16.87 20.01
N PHE A 617 13.35 -17.24 18.84
CA PHE A 617 11.91 -17.09 18.56
C PHE A 617 11.04 -17.92 19.50
N LEU A 618 11.44 -19.16 19.82
CA LEU A 618 10.72 -19.99 20.78
C LEU A 618 10.76 -19.40 22.20
N ALA A 619 11.91 -18.88 22.62
CA ALA A 619 12.04 -18.24 23.93
C ALA A 619 11.16 -16.99 24.03
N HIS A 620 11.20 -16.13 23.02
CA HIS A 620 10.40 -14.91 22.98
C HIS A 620 8.90 -15.21 22.87
N GLY A 621 8.51 -16.17 22.03
CA GLY A 621 7.11 -16.62 21.95
C GLY A 621 6.58 -17.13 23.29
N ARG A 622 7.39 -17.88 24.05
CA ARG A 622 7.01 -18.35 25.40
C ARG A 622 6.87 -17.20 26.39
N ALA A 623 7.77 -16.22 26.35
CA ALA A 623 7.68 -15.02 27.20
C ALA A 623 6.43 -14.19 26.89
N ILE A 624 6.08 -14.03 25.62
CA ILE A 624 4.85 -13.34 25.18
C ILE A 624 3.61 -14.10 25.66
N ARG A 625 3.57 -15.44 25.48
CA ARG A 625 2.48 -16.27 26.01
C ARG A 625 2.34 -16.12 27.53
N ALA A 626 3.44 -16.16 28.27
CA ALA A 626 3.44 -15.99 29.72
C ALA A 626 2.90 -14.62 30.14
N GLU A 627 3.24 -13.55 29.40
CA GLU A 627 2.70 -12.22 29.64
C GLU A 627 1.21 -12.14 29.34
N ARG A 628 0.73 -12.78 28.25
CA ARG A 628 -0.72 -12.88 27.99
C ARG A 628 -1.45 -13.60 29.12
N GLU A 629 -0.91 -14.71 29.61
CA GLU A 629 -1.47 -15.47 30.72
C GLU A 629 -1.49 -14.65 32.02
N ALA A 630 -0.39 -13.95 32.33
CA ALA A 630 -0.31 -13.06 33.50
C ALA A 630 -1.27 -11.87 33.39
N ALA A 631 -1.41 -11.30 32.20
CA ALA A 631 -2.35 -10.21 31.93
C ALA A 631 -3.80 -10.66 32.10
N ALA A 632 -4.15 -11.83 31.55
CA ALA A 632 -5.47 -12.43 31.70
C ALA A 632 -5.79 -12.76 33.17
N ALA A 633 -4.85 -13.37 33.90
CA ALA A 633 -5.00 -13.67 35.33
C ALA A 633 -5.17 -12.40 36.19
N GLY A 634 -4.55 -11.29 35.78
CA GLY A 634 -4.67 -9.98 36.43
C GLY A 634 -5.82 -9.11 35.91
N GLY A 635 -6.61 -9.54 34.92
CA GLY A 635 -7.67 -8.73 34.32
C GLY A 635 -7.17 -7.45 33.62
N ARG A 636 -5.94 -7.45 33.10
CA ARG A 636 -5.29 -6.32 32.43
C ARG A 636 -4.99 -6.64 30.97
N SER A 637 -4.69 -5.62 30.17
CA SER A 637 -4.13 -5.82 28.83
C SER A 637 -2.67 -6.28 28.92
N PRO A 638 -2.18 -7.10 27.98
CA PRO A 638 -0.76 -7.47 27.91
C PRO A 638 0.15 -6.25 27.71
N SER A 639 1.23 -6.19 28.48
CA SER A 639 2.29 -5.18 28.36
C SER A 639 3.49 -5.78 27.63
N PHE A 640 3.53 -5.60 26.31
CA PHE A 640 4.66 -6.08 25.51
C PHE A 640 5.82 -5.10 25.44
N ILE A 641 5.60 -3.80 25.68
CA ILE A 641 6.63 -2.77 25.48
C ILE A 641 7.88 -3.08 26.31
N ASP A 642 7.74 -3.39 27.60
CA ASP A 642 8.88 -3.70 28.47
C ASP A 642 9.65 -4.96 28.03
N LEU A 643 8.93 -5.99 27.58
CA LEU A 643 9.55 -7.21 27.04
C LEU A 643 10.33 -6.90 25.76
N LEU A 644 9.71 -6.19 24.83
CA LEU A 644 10.33 -5.82 23.55
C LEU A 644 11.53 -4.88 23.77
N ASP A 645 11.44 -3.95 24.72
CA ASP A 645 12.54 -3.08 25.14
C ASP A 645 13.69 -3.88 25.77
N SER A 646 13.39 -4.94 26.54
CA SER A 646 14.43 -5.83 27.10
C SER A 646 15.21 -6.60 26.02
N TRP A 647 14.62 -6.77 24.84
CA TRP A 647 15.28 -7.32 23.65
C TRP A 647 15.87 -6.23 22.73
N GLY A 648 15.91 -5.00 23.23
CA GLY A 648 16.54 -3.84 22.60
C GLY A 648 15.59 -2.95 21.79
N GLY A 649 14.31 -3.32 21.62
CA GLY A 649 13.24 -2.51 21.03
C GLY A 649 13.48 -2.01 19.61
N VAL A 650 12.85 -0.88 19.27
CA VAL A 650 12.92 -0.25 17.94
C VAL A 650 13.32 1.22 18.03
N THR A 651 14.39 1.59 17.31
CA THR A 651 14.87 2.98 17.23
C THR A 651 14.80 3.50 15.79
N VAL A 652 14.15 4.65 15.61
CA VAL A 652 14.21 5.45 14.39
C VAL A 652 15.48 6.32 14.44
N ALA A 653 16.39 6.12 13.48
CA ALA A 653 17.60 6.93 13.34
C ALA A 653 17.46 7.89 12.14
N TYR A 654 17.62 9.19 12.41
CA TYR A 654 17.48 10.24 11.40
C TYR A 654 18.72 11.11 11.31
N ARG A 655 19.12 11.44 10.07
CA ARG A 655 20.33 12.22 9.77
C ARG A 655 20.27 13.70 10.10
N ARG A 656 19.10 14.24 10.47
CA ARG A 656 18.91 15.63 10.89
C ARG A 656 18.16 15.62 12.22
N ARG A 657 17.75 16.80 12.71
CA ARG A 657 16.93 16.91 13.92
C ARG A 657 15.53 16.38 13.69
N MET A 658 14.86 15.91 14.74
CA MET A 658 13.46 15.48 14.69
C MET A 658 12.55 16.59 14.13
N VAL A 659 12.80 17.85 14.50
CA VAL A 659 12.04 19.02 14.00
C VAL A 659 12.21 19.27 12.49
N ASP A 660 13.30 18.76 11.89
CA ASP A 660 13.56 18.84 10.45
C ASP A 660 12.99 17.64 9.68
N ALA A 661 12.32 16.71 10.37
CA ALA A 661 11.77 15.50 9.79
C ALA A 661 10.45 15.79 9.03
N PRO A 662 10.24 15.22 7.82
CA PRO A 662 8.95 15.34 7.14
C PRO A 662 7.76 14.83 7.96
N SER A 663 7.95 13.81 8.81
CA SER A 663 6.92 13.37 9.76
C SER A 663 6.58 14.49 10.74
N TYR A 664 7.54 15.25 11.25
CA TYR A 664 7.29 16.35 12.19
C TYR A 664 6.57 17.53 11.53
N THR A 665 7.13 18.03 10.42
CA THR A 665 6.64 19.27 9.79
C THR A 665 5.20 19.21 9.28
N LEU A 666 4.71 18.02 8.92
CA LEU A 666 3.36 17.83 8.38
C LEU A 666 2.45 16.97 9.28
N ASN A 667 3.01 16.02 10.04
CA ASN A 667 2.26 14.95 10.73
C ASN A 667 2.87 14.59 12.09
N HIS A 668 3.35 15.58 12.86
CA HIS A 668 3.99 15.38 14.17
C HIS A 668 3.19 14.47 15.12
N GLU A 669 1.87 14.47 14.99
CA GLU A 669 0.93 13.61 15.69
C GLU A 669 1.30 12.11 15.56
N GLU A 670 1.85 11.71 14.41
CA GLU A 670 2.31 10.34 14.15
C GLU A 670 3.59 9.99 14.93
N ILE A 671 4.47 10.97 15.19
CA ILE A 671 5.65 10.76 16.04
C ILE A 671 5.20 10.56 17.49
N THR A 672 4.29 11.42 17.97
CA THR A 672 3.71 11.29 19.32
C THR A 672 3.10 9.90 19.52
N LYS A 673 2.30 9.43 18.54
CA LYS A 673 1.70 8.08 18.61
C LYS A 673 2.73 6.95 18.55
N ALA A 674 3.83 7.11 17.82
CA ALA A 674 4.91 6.15 17.84
C ALA A 674 5.62 6.10 19.21
N PHE A 675 5.82 7.24 19.87
CA PHE A 675 6.36 7.29 21.23
C PHE A 675 5.44 6.60 22.23
N GLU A 676 4.13 6.85 22.15
CA GLU A 676 3.13 6.15 22.96
C GLU A 676 3.27 4.61 22.79
N GLU A 677 3.57 4.11 21.59
CA GLU A 677 3.78 2.67 21.33
C GLU A 677 5.18 2.14 21.74
N GLY A 678 6.05 2.97 22.34
CA GLY A 678 7.39 2.57 22.80
C GLY A 678 8.50 2.70 21.76
N ILE A 679 8.24 3.36 20.63
CA ILE A 679 9.29 3.65 19.62
C ILE A 679 10.20 4.77 20.14
N ARG A 680 11.49 4.66 19.80
CA ARG A 680 12.52 5.65 20.17
C ARG A 680 12.97 6.43 18.93
N PHE A 681 13.39 7.68 19.10
CA PHE A 681 13.94 8.49 18.01
C PHE A 681 15.34 9.00 18.35
N ALA A 682 16.31 8.75 17.48
CA ALA A 682 17.66 9.25 17.58
C ALA A 682 17.96 10.15 16.37
N GLU A 683 18.33 11.40 16.64
CA GLU A 683 18.60 12.39 15.60
C GLU A 683 20.09 12.58 15.32
N LEU A 684 20.41 13.29 14.23
CA LEU A 684 21.77 13.64 13.82
C LEU A 684 22.68 12.42 13.55
N LEU A 685 22.10 11.29 13.12
CA LEU A 685 22.83 10.05 12.82
C LEU A 685 22.87 9.75 11.33
N VAL A 686 24.07 9.71 10.73
CA VAL A 686 24.30 9.34 9.34
C VAL A 686 24.87 7.92 9.26
N PRO A 687 24.17 6.94 8.65
CA PRO A 687 24.62 5.55 8.62
C PRO A 687 25.88 5.38 7.76
N GLU A 688 26.80 4.50 8.18
CA GLU A 688 28.06 4.24 7.47
C GLU A 688 28.29 2.76 7.13
N GLU A 689 28.14 1.88 8.11
CA GLU A 689 28.47 0.45 7.97
C GLU A 689 27.53 -0.41 8.80
N VAL A 690 27.03 -1.49 8.19
CA VAL A 690 26.40 -2.59 8.92
C VAL A 690 27.49 -3.54 9.40
N GLU A 691 27.61 -3.67 10.71
CA GLU A 691 28.52 -4.63 11.34
C GLU A 691 27.89 -6.02 11.30
N LEU A 692 28.66 -7.01 10.85
CA LEU A 692 28.19 -8.38 10.67
C LEU A 692 28.66 -9.29 11.81
N ASP A 693 27.86 -10.30 12.14
CA ASP A 693 28.27 -11.41 13.00
C ASP A 693 29.03 -12.50 12.23
N ALA A 694 29.41 -13.57 12.93
CA ALA A 694 30.17 -14.68 12.38
C ALA A 694 29.42 -15.43 11.25
N ALA A 695 28.09 -15.33 11.21
CA ALA A 695 27.24 -15.92 10.17
C ALA A 695 26.91 -14.91 9.04
N GLY A 696 27.56 -13.74 9.02
CA GLY A 696 27.36 -12.70 8.01
C GLY A 696 25.99 -11.99 8.10
N ALA A 697 25.30 -12.07 9.23
CA ALA A 697 24.06 -11.34 9.49
C ALA A 697 24.32 -10.03 10.25
N ALA A 698 23.41 -9.07 10.14
CA ALA A 698 23.47 -7.81 10.87
C ALA A 698 23.56 -8.04 12.39
N LYS A 699 24.51 -7.35 13.00
CA LYS A 699 24.74 -7.31 14.45
C LYS A 699 24.53 -5.91 15.02
N ALA A 700 25.00 -4.91 14.30
CA ALA A 700 24.90 -3.50 14.68
C ALA A 700 24.98 -2.59 13.46
N LEU A 701 24.62 -1.31 13.64
CA LEU A 701 24.74 -0.27 12.63
C LEU A 701 25.60 0.87 13.18
N ARG A 702 26.72 1.14 12.52
CA ARG A 702 27.60 2.27 12.84
C ARG A 702 27.15 3.53 12.11
N PHE A 703 27.15 4.64 12.83
CA PHE A 703 26.78 5.96 12.36
C PHE A 703 27.89 6.97 12.62
N LYS A 704 28.00 7.95 11.72
CA LYS A 704 28.58 9.25 12.02
C LYS A 704 27.56 10.09 12.78
N ARG A 705 27.95 10.60 13.95
CA ARG A 705 27.18 11.59 14.70
C ARG A 705 27.45 12.97 14.13
N GLN A 706 26.40 13.78 14.04
CA GLN A 706 26.47 15.19 13.70
C GLN A 706 26.11 16.06 14.90
N ALA A 707 26.54 17.32 14.89
CA ALA A 707 26.10 18.37 15.80
C ALA A 707 25.50 19.52 14.98
N PHE A 708 24.39 20.07 15.46
CA PHE A 708 23.74 21.23 14.87
C PHE A 708 24.20 22.51 15.56
N ASP A 709 24.78 23.44 14.79
CA ASP A 709 25.07 24.79 15.26
C ASP A 709 23.85 25.68 15.00
N GLU A 710 23.16 26.08 16.06
CA GLU A 710 21.96 26.92 15.96
C GLU A 710 22.24 28.31 15.37
N ALA A 711 23.40 28.90 15.65
CA ALA A 711 23.75 30.24 15.19
C ALA A 711 24.09 30.25 13.69
N ALA A 712 24.79 29.21 13.22
CA ALA A 712 25.15 29.06 11.82
C ALA A 712 24.05 28.37 10.98
N GLY A 713 23.13 27.63 11.61
CA GLY A 713 22.15 26.79 10.92
C GLY A 713 22.78 25.63 10.15
N THR A 714 23.94 25.14 10.60
CA THR A 714 24.73 24.12 9.88
C THR A 714 25.00 22.87 10.71
N LEU A 715 25.27 21.76 10.01
CA LEU A 715 25.62 20.48 10.61
C LEU A 715 27.12 20.25 10.49
N SER A 716 27.74 19.82 11.58
CA SER A 716 29.16 19.46 11.66
C SER A 716 29.32 18.02 12.17
N SER A 717 30.47 17.39 11.92
CA SER A 717 30.77 16.04 12.42
C SER A 717 31.07 16.08 13.91
N ALA A 718 30.50 15.16 14.69
CA ALA A 718 30.57 15.13 16.15
C ALA A 718 30.88 13.73 16.72
N GLY A 719 31.60 12.92 15.95
CA GLY A 719 32.08 11.58 16.35
C GLY A 719 31.31 10.44 15.68
N GLU A 720 31.36 9.26 16.29
CA GLU A 720 30.72 8.05 15.81
C GLU A 720 29.91 7.40 16.93
N VAL A 721 28.87 6.65 16.56
CA VAL A 721 28.07 5.85 17.48
C VAL A 721 27.61 4.57 16.80
N THR A 722 27.53 3.47 17.55
CA THR A 722 27.08 2.18 17.05
C THR A 722 25.84 1.74 17.82
N LEU A 723 24.75 1.48 17.09
CA LEU A 723 23.51 0.95 17.67
C LEU A 723 23.40 -0.55 17.40
N PRO A 724 23.15 -1.40 18.41
CA PRO A 724 22.81 -2.81 18.20
C PRO A 724 21.61 -2.95 17.26
N ALA A 725 21.70 -3.84 16.27
CA ALA A 725 20.64 -4.04 15.29
C ALA A 725 20.77 -5.41 14.64
N ARG A 726 19.78 -6.28 14.85
CA ARG A 726 19.63 -7.54 14.12
C ARG A 726 18.77 -7.40 12.89
N THR A 727 17.91 -6.38 12.88
CA THR A 727 17.16 -5.95 11.69
C THR A 727 17.37 -4.46 11.46
N ILE A 728 17.66 -4.09 10.20
CA ILE A 728 17.83 -2.71 9.77
C ILE A 728 16.85 -2.45 8.62
N LEU A 729 15.98 -1.45 8.78
CA LEU A 729 14.94 -1.11 7.81
C LEU A 729 15.20 0.28 7.23
N VAL A 730 15.45 0.38 5.92
CA VAL A 730 15.86 1.63 5.25
C VAL A 730 14.64 2.35 4.67
N ALA A 731 14.26 3.48 5.26
CA ALA A 731 13.13 4.33 4.89
C ALA A 731 13.59 5.71 4.37
N ALA A 732 14.49 5.71 3.38
CA ALA A 732 15.16 6.91 2.86
C ALA A 732 14.34 7.74 1.84
N GLY A 733 13.06 7.41 1.65
CA GLY A 733 12.18 8.02 0.65
C GLY A 733 12.20 7.31 -0.70
N THR A 734 11.18 7.58 -1.52
CA THR A 734 10.98 6.97 -2.84
C THR A 734 11.06 8.01 -3.96
N GLN A 735 11.26 7.52 -5.18
CA GLN A 735 11.22 8.29 -6.41
C GLN A 735 9.98 7.91 -7.24
N PRO A 736 9.46 8.82 -8.08
CA PRO A 736 8.41 8.51 -9.04
C PRO A 736 8.76 7.28 -9.87
N ASN A 737 7.77 6.42 -10.14
CA ASN A 737 8.01 5.28 -11.02
C ASN A 737 7.98 5.71 -12.48
N THR A 738 9.16 6.00 -13.04
CA THR A 738 9.34 6.35 -14.46
C THR A 738 9.91 5.21 -15.29
N VAL A 739 9.82 3.95 -14.82
CA VAL A 739 10.37 2.77 -15.52
C VAL A 739 9.88 2.70 -16.97
N LEU A 740 8.61 3.02 -17.22
CA LEU A 740 8.03 3.03 -18.57
C LEU A 740 8.84 3.85 -19.57
N ALA A 741 9.43 4.97 -19.16
CA ALA A 741 10.25 5.80 -20.06
C ALA A 741 11.53 5.11 -20.55
N ARG A 742 12.06 4.13 -19.79
CA ARG A 742 13.21 3.31 -20.23
C ARG A 742 12.78 2.09 -21.04
N GLU A 743 11.52 1.68 -20.94
CA GLU A 743 10.97 0.56 -21.69
C GLU A 743 10.34 1.01 -23.02
N ASP A 744 9.92 2.28 -23.12
CA ASP A 744 9.28 2.89 -24.29
C ASP A 744 9.72 4.36 -24.44
N GLU A 745 10.96 4.56 -24.89
CA GLU A 745 11.53 5.88 -25.16
C GLU A 745 10.85 6.59 -26.35
N HIS A 746 10.07 5.85 -27.16
CA HIS A 746 9.34 6.40 -28.31
C HIS A 746 8.13 7.22 -27.86
N ASN A 747 7.29 6.65 -27.00
CA ASN A 747 6.05 7.29 -26.55
C ASN A 747 6.24 8.16 -25.30
N VAL A 748 7.26 7.88 -24.47
CA VAL A 748 7.39 8.46 -23.12
C VAL A 748 8.74 9.12 -22.92
N ARG A 749 8.71 10.36 -22.39
CA ARG A 749 9.91 11.15 -22.08
C ARG A 749 9.92 11.60 -20.63
N VAL A 750 11.11 11.79 -20.07
CA VAL A 750 11.32 12.29 -18.71
C VAL A 750 11.93 13.70 -18.70
N ASP A 751 11.64 14.44 -17.64
CA ASP A 751 12.31 15.70 -17.25
C ASP A 751 12.78 15.59 -15.79
N GLY A 752 14.09 15.49 -15.60
CA GLY A 752 14.69 15.12 -14.32
C GLY A 752 14.22 13.72 -13.87
N ARG A 753 13.48 13.67 -12.76
CA ARG A 753 12.95 12.42 -12.18
C ARG A 753 11.46 12.18 -12.45
N TYR A 754 10.80 13.09 -13.17
CA TYR A 754 9.38 13.04 -13.48
C TYR A 754 9.18 12.85 -14.98
N PHE A 755 7.96 12.51 -15.40
CA PHE A 755 7.63 12.57 -16.83
C PHE A 755 7.60 14.01 -17.33
N ARG A 756 7.93 14.21 -18.61
CA ARG A 756 7.85 15.53 -19.25
C ARG A 756 6.38 15.94 -19.38
N ALA A 757 6.04 17.14 -18.93
CA ALA A 757 4.70 17.71 -19.11
C ALA A 757 4.59 18.46 -20.45
N LEU A 758 3.37 18.48 -21.01
CA LEU A 758 2.99 19.24 -22.19
C LEU A 758 1.83 20.19 -21.87
N ASP A 759 1.72 21.28 -22.63
CA ASP A 759 0.49 22.07 -22.73
C ASP A 759 -0.55 21.39 -23.63
N GLU A 760 -1.73 22.00 -23.79
CA GLU A 760 -2.81 21.44 -24.61
C GLU A 760 -2.54 21.53 -26.13
N GLU A 761 -1.48 22.23 -26.54
CA GLU A 761 -0.98 22.31 -27.90
C GLU A 761 0.16 21.31 -28.17
N GLY A 762 0.55 20.53 -27.16
CA GLY A 762 1.59 19.50 -27.26
C GLY A 762 3.02 20.04 -27.11
N LYS A 763 3.22 21.27 -26.65
CA LYS A 763 4.54 21.85 -26.40
C LYS A 763 5.01 21.55 -24.97
N PRO A 764 6.32 21.33 -24.75
CA PRO A 764 6.86 21.13 -23.40
C PRO A 764 6.49 22.27 -22.45
N ALA A 765 6.01 21.91 -21.27
CA ALA A 765 5.63 22.85 -20.21
C ALA A 765 6.30 22.47 -18.89
N THR A 766 6.54 23.46 -18.02
CA THR A 766 7.12 23.24 -16.69
C THR A 766 6.02 23.34 -15.63
N PRO A 767 5.69 22.26 -14.91
CA PRO A 767 4.69 22.34 -13.86
C PRO A 767 5.18 23.13 -12.64
N GLU A 768 4.30 23.91 -12.03
CA GLU A 768 4.58 24.61 -10.77
C GLU A 768 4.67 23.62 -9.60
N LYS A 769 5.68 23.73 -8.73
CA LYS A 769 5.87 22.80 -7.60
C LYS A 769 5.00 23.13 -6.39
N ILE A 770 3.68 23.17 -6.58
CA ILE A 770 2.69 23.45 -5.54
C ILE A 770 1.41 22.67 -5.78
N ALA A 771 0.73 22.24 -4.71
CA ALA A 771 -0.47 21.39 -4.80
C ALA A 771 -1.73 22.10 -5.36
N LYS A 772 -1.61 23.37 -5.75
CA LYS A 772 -2.62 24.18 -6.42
C LYS A 772 -1.96 25.07 -7.46
N PRO A 773 -1.43 24.47 -8.54
CA PRO A 773 -0.88 25.26 -9.64
C PRO A 773 -1.97 26.14 -10.24
N ALA A 774 -1.59 27.26 -10.87
CA ALA A 774 -2.54 28.05 -11.64
C ALA A 774 -3.08 27.24 -12.84
N GLU A 775 -2.23 26.40 -13.43
CA GLU A 775 -2.59 25.49 -14.51
C GLU A 775 -2.08 24.06 -14.23
N ALA A 776 -3.00 23.09 -14.24
CA ALA A 776 -2.67 21.68 -14.05
C ALA A 776 -2.10 21.06 -15.35
N ARG A 777 -0.77 21.07 -15.49
CA ARG A 777 -0.05 20.53 -16.67
C ARG A 777 0.10 19.00 -16.63
N VAL A 778 -0.99 18.28 -16.89
CA VAL A 778 -1.05 16.80 -16.73
C VAL A 778 -0.81 15.99 -18.02
N LEU A 779 -0.80 16.62 -19.19
CA LEU A 779 -0.53 15.92 -20.46
C LEU A 779 0.97 15.61 -20.57
N MET A 780 1.32 14.48 -21.19
CA MET A 780 2.72 14.07 -21.39
C MET A 780 3.08 13.63 -22.81
N SER A 781 2.08 13.22 -23.59
CA SER A 781 2.25 12.81 -24.97
C SER A 781 0.96 13.11 -25.74
N LEU A 782 1.12 13.53 -27.00
CA LEU A 782 0.02 13.80 -27.93
C LEU A 782 0.37 13.15 -29.27
N ARG A 783 -0.46 12.22 -29.72
CA ARG A 783 -0.28 11.50 -30.99
C ARG A 783 -0.80 12.33 -32.16
N PRO A 784 -0.35 12.06 -33.40
CA PRO A 784 -0.82 12.78 -34.59
C PRO A 784 -2.33 12.70 -34.84
N ASP A 785 -2.99 11.65 -34.34
CA ASP A 785 -4.43 11.45 -34.41
C ASP A 785 -5.22 12.14 -33.28
N GLY A 786 -4.55 12.93 -32.44
CA GLY A 786 -5.14 13.67 -31.33
C GLY A 786 -5.27 12.89 -30.02
N ARG A 787 -5.05 11.56 -30.02
CA ARG A 787 -5.06 10.76 -28.79
C ARG A 787 -3.88 11.14 -27.91
N ALA A 788 -4.08 11.11 -26.60
CA ALA A 788 -3.10 11.65 -25.67
C ALA A 788 -2.82 10.72 -24.49
N MET A 789 -1.70 10.99 -23.82
CA MET A 789 -1.35 10.42 -22.53
C MET A 789 -1.22 11.51 -21.48
N SER A 790 -1.51 11.16 -20.23
CA SER A 790 -1.43 12.04 -19.07
C SER A 790 -0.89 11.32 -17.85
N PHE A 791 -0.48 12.06 -16.82
CA PHE A 791 0.12 11.51 -15.60
C PHE A 791 -0.29 12.27 -14.34
N PHE A 792 -0.46 11.54 -13.24
CA PHE A 792 -1.10 12.02 -12.02
C PHE A 792 -0.40 11.52 -10.75
N GLY A 793 -0.79 12.09 -9.62
CA GLY A 793 -0.31 11.69 -8.29
C GLY A 793 1.18 11.93 -8.11
N ASP A 794 1.86 10.96 -7.51
CA ASP A 794 3.30 11.03 -7.26
C ASP A 794 4.17 11.10 -8.51
N LEU A 795 3.61 10.78 -9.69
CA LEU A 795 4.27 10.97 -10.97
C LEU A 795 4.38 12.44 -11.37
N HIS A 796 3.63 13.33 -10.71
CA HIS A 796 3.56 14.74 -11.03
C HIS A 796 4.27 15.60 -9.95
N PRO A 797 5.19 16.51 -10.33
CA PRO A 797 6.01 17.25 -9.37
C PRO A 797 5.20 18.18 -8.44
N SER A 798 4.03 18.65 -8.88
CA SER A 798 3.13 19.50 -8.08
C SER A 798 2.38 18.74 -6.98
N PHE A 799 2.17 17.43 -7.16
CA PHE A 799 1.21 16.65 -6.39
C PHE A 799 1.82 15.46 -5.65
N ALA A 800 3.15 15.29 -5.71
CA ALA A 800 3.83 14.19 -5.04
C ALA A 800 3.86 14.34 -3.50
N GLY A 801 3.67 13.20 -2.82
CA GLY A 801 4.06 13.01 -1.42
C GLY A 801 2.94 12.73 -0.41
N ASN A 802 1.65 12.92 -0.74
CA ASN A 802 0.55 12.48 0.13
C ASN A 802 -0.74 12.16 -0.64
N VAL A 803 -1.66 11.47 0.03
CA VAL A 803 -2.92 10.96 -0.55
C VAL A 803 -3.80 12.09 -1.11
N VAL A 804 -4.02 13.15 -0.33
CA VAL A 804 -4.91 14.25 -0.73
C VAL A 804 -4.35 15.04 -1.92
N LYS A 805 -3.01 15.18 -2.04
CA LYS A 805 -2.38 15.80 -3.22
C LYS A 805 -2.53 14.91 -4.45
N ALA A 806 -2.42 13.59 -4.29
CA ALA A 806 -2.65 12.67 -5.40
C ALA A 806 -4.10 12.73 -5.91
N MET A 807 -5.08 12.78 -5.01
CA MET A 807 -6.49 13.02 -5.38
C MET A 807 -6.70 14.42 -5.96
N GLY A 808 -6.01 15.43 -5.42
CA GLY A 808 -5.99 16.80 -5.94
C GLY A 808 -5.51 16.89 -7.39
N SER A 809 -4.51 16.08 -7.77
CA SER A 809 -4.04 16.00 -9.16
C SER A 809 -5.13 15.52 -10.11
N ALA A 810 -5.92 14.53 -9.70
CA ALA A 810 -7.02 13.99 -10.49
C ALA A 810 -8.15 15.02 -10.62
N LYS A 811 -8.55 15.64 -9.50
CA LYS A 811 -9.58 16.68 -9.50
C LYS A 811 -9.22 17.88 -10.38
N GLN A 812 -7.98 18.36 -10.28
CA GLN A 812 -7.55 19.54 -11.03
C GLN A 812 -7.20 19.20 -12.50
N GLY A 813 -6.79 17.96 -12.78
CA GLY A 813 -6.35 17.53 -14.10
C GLY A 813 -7.40 16.86 -14.97
N TYR A 814 -8.48 16.27 -14.41
CA TYR A 814 -9.53 15.65 -15.24
C TYR A 814 -10.14 16.60 -16.28
N PRO A 815 -10.34 17.92 -16.03
CA PRO A 815 -10.91 18.81 -17.04
C PRO A 815 -10.00 18.96 -18.26
N VAL A 816 -8.68 18.87 -18.07
CA VAL A 816 -7.68 18.88 -19.16
C VAL A 816 -7.84 17.62 -20.02
N VAL A 817 -8.00 16.45 -19.37
CA VAL A 817 -8.24 15.18 -20.06
C VAL A 817 -9.56 15.21 -20.83
N SER A 818 -10.65 15.69 -20.22
CA SER A 818 -11.95 15.80 -20.89
C SER A 818 -11.90 16.74 -22.11
N ARG A 819 -11.15 17.85 -22.03
CA ARG A 819 -10.92 18.74 -23.20
C ARG A 819 -10.07 18.07 -24.28
N ALA A 820 -9.04 17.31 -23.91
CA ALA A 820 -8.25 16.55 -24.88
C ALA A 820 -9.11 15.50 -25.60
N LEU A 821 -9.90 14.74 -24.85
CA LEU A 821 -10.85 13.75 -25.37
C LEU A 821 -11.89 14.38 -26.31
N ALA A 822 -12.42 15.56 -25.98
CA ALA A 822 -13.40 16.26 -26.82
C ALA A 822 -12.89 16.60 -28.23
N ARG A 823 -11.56 16.61 -28.44
CA ARG A 823 -10.92 16.85 -29.76
C ARG A 823 -10.75 15.57 -30.59
N VAL A 824 -11.05 14.41 -30.01
CA VAL A 824 -10.88 13.09 -30.64
C VAL A 824 -12.25 12.47 -30.87
N GLU A 825 -12.48 11.88 -32.03
CA GLU A 825 -13.70 11.09 -32.30
C GLU A 825 -13.65 9.75 -31.55
N PRO A 826 -14.77 9.25 -30.99
CA PRO A 826 -14.78 7.95 -30.31
C PRO A 826 -14.32 6.83 -31.24
N SER A 827 -13.25 6.13 -30.87
CA SER A 827 -12.78 4.96 -31.63
C SER A 827 -13.63 3.71 -31.32
N GLY A 828 -13.72 2.79 -32.30
CA GLY A 828 -14.24 1.44 -32.05
C GLY A 828 -13.22 0.57 -31.31
N PRO A 829 -13.64 -0.48 -30.59
CA PRO A 829 -15.02 -0.95 -30.39
C PRO A 829 -15.79 -0.12 -29.34
N THR A 830 -17.07 -0.44 -29.12
CA THR A 830 -17.87 0.18 -28.05
C THR A 830 -17.27 -0.14 -26.66
N PRO A 831 -17.60 0.63 -25.60
CA PRO A 831 -17.13 0.33 -24.26
C PRO A 831 -17.41 -1.10 -23.78
N ALA A 832 -18.61 -1.62 -24.04
CA ALA A 832 -19.00 -2.97 -23.59
C ALA A 832 -18.18 -4.06 -24.31
N GLU A 833 -18.06 -3.95 -25.63
CA GLU A 833 -17.26 -4.86 -26.45
C GLU A 833 -15.77 -4.82 -26.07
N LEU A 834 -15.24 -3.64 -25.71
CA LEU A 834 -13.88 -3.52 -25.21
C LEU A 834 -13.71 -4.28 -23.90
N VAL A 835 -14.65 -4.12 -22.95
CA VAL A 835 -14.61 -4.83 -21.66
C VAL A 835 -14.70 -6.34 -21.86
N ASP A 836 -15.59 -6.82 -22.73
CA ASP A 836 -15.72 -8.25 -23.04
C ASP A 836 -14.42 -8.82 -23.62
N ARG A 837 -13.80 -8.09 -24.57
CA ARG A 837 -12.48 -8.45 -25.11
C ARG A 837 -11.42 -8.49 -24.01
N LEU A 838 -11.38 -7.50 -23.12
CA LEU A 838 -10.38 -7.43 -22.05
C LEU A 838 -10.59 -8.50 -20.98
N ASN A 839 -11.83 -8.90 -20.69
CA ASN A 839 -12.12 -10.05 -19.83
C ASN A 839 -11.53 -11.34 -20.43
N ASP A 840 -11.66 -11.55 -21.74
CA ASP A 840 -11.07 -12.71 -22.43
C ASP A 840 -9.53 -12.68 -22.43
N GLU A 841 -8.95 -11.50 -22.63
CA GLU A 841 -7.53 -11.28 -22.85
C GLU A 841 -6.69 -11.18 -21.56
N LEU A 842 -7.21 -10.53 -20.51
CA LEU A 842 -6.45 -10.17 -19.31
C LEU A 842 -6.74 -11.07 -18.11
N ARG A 843 -7.89 -11.77 -18.06
CA ARG A 843 -8.20 -12.67 -16.95
C ARG A 843 -7.60 -14.04 -17.21
N THR A 844 -6.84 -14.52 -16.24
CA THR A 844 -6.10 -15.76 -16.40
C THR A 844 -6.71 -16.89 -15.58
N THR A 845 -6.71 -18.08 -16.17
CA THR A 845 -7.22 -19.30 -15.54
C THR A 845 -6.23 -20.43 -15.75
N ILE A 846 -6.21 -21.38 -14.82
CA ILE A 846 -5.42 -22.59 -14.97
C ILE A 846 -6.00 -23.42 -16.12
N HIS A 847 -5.14 -23.83 -17.05
CA HIS A 847 -5.48 -24.77 -18.11
C HIS A 847 -5.19 -26.21 -17.69
N ASP A 848 -3.97 -26.46 -17.17
CA ASP A 848 -3.54 -27.79 -16.73
C ASP A 848 -2.38 -27.70 -15.72
N VAL A 849 -2.20 -28.77 -14.92
CA VAL A 849 -1.08 -28.94 -13.98
C VAL A 849 -0.49 -30.34 -14.15
N ILE A 850 0.71 -30.41 -14.71
CA ILE A 850 1.35 -31.65 -15.15
C ILE A 850 2.55 -31.97 -14.25
N ARG A 851 2.56 -33.16 -13.64
CA ARG A 851 3.72 -33.63 -12.86
C ARG A 851 4.82 -34.14 -13.80
N LEU A 852 5.95 -33.44 -13.87
CA LEU A 852 7.10 -33.82 -14.70
C LEU A 852 8.04 -34.79 -13.99
N THR A 853 8.29 -34.54 -12.70
CA THR A 853 9.11 -35.39 -11.83
C THR A 853 8.48 -35.40 -10.42
N PRO A 854 8.97 -36.18 -9.45
CA PRO A 854 8.40 -36.21 -8.10
C PRO A 854 8.30 -34.84 -7.39
N ASN A 855 9.14 -33.87 -7.77
CA ASN A 855 9.18 -32.54 -7.16
C ASN A 855 9.05 -31.40 -8.21
N ILE A 856 8.72 -31.70 -9.47
CA ILE A 856 8.62 -30.69 -10.52
C ILE A 856 7.24 -30.79 -11.17
N VAL A 857 6.54 -29.65 -11.21
CA VAL A 857 5.25 -29.51 -11.90
C VAL A 857 5.35 -28.44 -12.98
N GLU A 858 4.69 -28.70 -14.10
CA GLU A 858 4.42 -27.73 -15.15
C GLU A 858 3.01 -27.17 -14.93
N VAL A 859 2.90 -25.85 -14.80
CA VAL A 859 1.62 -25.14 -14.66
C VAL A 859 1.34 -24.43 -15.97
N VAL A 860 0.31 -24.87 -16.67
CA VAL A 860 -0.15 -24.27 -17.92
C VAL A 860 -1.31 -23.34 -17.62
N VAL A 861 -1.17 -22.07 -17.99
CA VAL A 861 -2.14 -21.00 -17.72
C VAL A 861 -2.70 -20.49 -19.05
N ARG A 862 -4.02 -20.34 -19.13
CA ARG A 862 -4.67 -19.56 -20.19
C ARG A 862 -4.47 -18.09 -19.87
N ALA A 863 -3.61 -17.43 -20.65
CA ALA A 863 -3.26 -16.02 -20.49
C ALA A 863 -2.96 -15.41 -21.87
N PRO A 864 -4.00 -15.09 -22.68
CA PRO A 864 -3.83 -14.85 -24.11
C PRO A 864 -2.85 -13.73 -24.45
N ILE A 865 -3.02 -12.53 -23.90
CA ILE A 865 -2.12 -11.41 -24.16
C ILE A 865 -0.70 -11.66 -23.62
N ALA A 866 -0.60 -12.27 -22.44
CA ALA A 866 0.67 -12.55 -21.78
C ALA A 866 1.49 -13.60 -22.54
N ALA A 867 0.83 -14.59 -23.15
CA ALA A 867 1.43 -15.60 -24.02
C ALA A 867 1.92 -15.00 -25.35
N ARG A 868 1.14 -14.08 -25.95
CA ARG A 868 1.56 -13.37 -27.18
C ARG A 868 2.73 -12.43 -26.93
N ALA A 869 2.77 -11.77 -25.78
CA ALA A 869 3.83 -10.85 -25.37
C ALA A 869 5.13 -11.54 -24.92
N PHE A 870 5.12 -12.87 -24.69
CA PHE A 870 6.28 -13.61 -24.19
C PHE A 870 7.48 -13.55 -25.14
N LEU A 871 8.64 -13.23 -24.58
CA LEU A 871 9.94 -13.42 -25.19
C LEU A 871 10.85 -14.27 -24.27
N PRO A 872 11.72 -15.14 -24.83
CA PRO A 872 12.62 -15.98 -24.04
C PRO A 872 13.42 -15.22 -22.99
N GLY A 873 13.58 -15.84 -21.81
CA GLY A 873 14.26 -15.25 -20.66
C GLY A 873 13.37 -14.38 -19.75
N GLN A 874 12.21 -13.93 -20.23
CA GLN A 874 11.26 -13.19 -19.39
C GLN A 874 10.54 -14.10 -18.39
N PHE A 875 10.11 -13.50 -17.29
CA PHE A 875 9.41 -14.20 -16.21
C PHE A 875 8.06 -13.56 -15.89
N TYR A 876 7.26 -14.32 -15.16
CA TYR A 876 5.92 -14.00 -14.70
C TYR A 876 5.84 -14.18 -13.19
N ARG A 877 4.79 -13.65 -12.57
CA ARG A 877 4.50 -13.85 -11.16
C ARG A 877 3.13 -14.49 -11.00
N LEU A 878 3.10 -15.68 -10.43
CA LEU A 878 1.89 -16.47 -10.24
C LEU A 878 1.42 -16.43 -8.78
N GLN A 879 0.11 -16.25 -8.58
CA GLN A 879 -0.58 -16.35 -7.29
C GLN A 879 -2.01 -16.89 -7.48
N ASN A 880 -2.52 -17.62 -6.49
CA ASN A 880 -3.96 -17.79 -6.32
C ASN A 880 -4.59 -16.57 -5.61
N PHE A 881 -5.91 -16.51 -5.60
CA PHE A 881 -6.68 -15.51 -4.85
C PHE A 881 -6.93 -16.00 -3.42
N GLU A 882 -6.67 -15.17 -2.41
CA GLU A 882 -6.87 -15.54 -1.01
C GLU A 882 -8.36 -15.80 -0.72
N SER A 883 -9.23 -14.99 -1.32
CA SER A 883 -10.68 -15.10 -1.24
C SER A 883 -11.22 -16.46 -1.75
N LEU A 884 -10.46 -17.12 -2.63
CA LEU A 884 -10.81 -18.41 -3.24
C LEU A 884 -9.91 -19.56 -2.76
N ALA A 885 -8.91 -19.27 -1.91
CA ALA A 885 -7.92 -20.25 -1.48
C ALA A 885 -8.52 -21.28 -0.52
N ALA A 886 -8.06 -22.54 -0.65
CA ALA A 886 -8.40 -23.60 0.28
C ALA A 886 -7.96 -23.27 1.72
N ARG A 887 -8.71 -23.77 2.70
CA ARG A 887 -8.44 -23.57 4.13
C ARG A 887 -8.28 -24.92 4.84
N CYS A 888 -7.28 -25.02 5.71
CA CYS A 888 -7.04 -26.18 6.58
C CYS A 888 -6.92 -25.71 8.03
N GLY A 889 -7.92 -26.05 8.85
CA GLY A 889 -8.04 -25.49 10.20
C GLY A 889 -8.04 -23.96 10.17
N GLY A 890 -7.15 -23.34 10.95
CA GLY A 890 -6.95 -21.89 10.96
C GLY A 890 -6.04 -21.33 9.85
N THR A 891 -5.53 -22.16 8.93
CA THR A 891 -4.59 -21.74 7.89
C THR A 891 -5.27 -21.54 6.54
N THR A 892 -4.98 -20.42 5.88
CA THR A 892 -5.36 -20.17 4.49
C THR A 892 -4.20 -20.54 3.57
N LEU A 893 -4.44 -21.41 2.58
CA LEU A 893 -3.44 -21.83 1.59
C LEU A 893 -3.30 -20.81 0.44
N ALA A 894 -3.14 -19.53 0.81
CA ALA A 894 -2.87 -18.46 -0.13
C ALA A 894 -1.38 -18.43 -0.48
N MET A 895 -1.08 -18.29 -1.76
CA MET A 895 0.28 -18.28 -2.30
C MET A 895 0.89 -16.88 -2.23
N GLU A 896 2.12 -16.81 -1.71
CA GLU A 896 3.05 -15.71 -1.98
C GLU A 896 3.32 -15.61 -3.49
N ALA A 897 3.77 -14.44 -3.96
CA ALA A 897 4.07 -14.25 -5.37
C ALA A 897 5.26 -15.12 -5.80
N LEU A 898 5.01 -16.09 -6.68
CA LEU A 898 6.06 -16.94 -7.24
C LEU A 898 6.59 -16.34 -8.53
N ALA A 899 7.84 -15.90 -8.54
CA ALA A 899 8.52 -15.51 -9.78
C ALA A 899 8.91 -16.77 -10.57
N LEU A 900 8.26 -16.98 -11.70
CA LEU A 900 8.40 -18.16 -12.55
C LEU A 900 8.74 -17.73 -13.97
N THR A 901 9.79 -18.29 -14.54
CA THR A 901 10.14 -18.04 -15.94
C THR A 901 9.14 -18.73 -16.87
N GLY A 902 8.81 -18.08 -17.98
CA GLY A 902 8.03 -18.73 -19.03
C GLY A 902 8.84 -19.86 -19.65
N ALA A 903 8.29 -21.07 -19.65
CA ALA A 903 8.91 -22.25 -20.24
C ALA A 903 8.58 -22.33 -21.75
N SER A 904 7.30 -22.26 -22.09
CA SER A 904 6.83 -22.30 -23.47
C SER A 904 5.51 -21.55 -23.63
N VAL A 905 5.16 -21.21 -24.87
CA VAL A 905 3.89 -20.56 -25.21
C VAL A 905 3.24 -21.19 -26.43
N ASP A 906 1.91 -21.26 -26.39
CA ASP A 906 1.05 -21.44 -27.56
C ASP A 906 0.31 -20.11 -27.77
N ARG A 907 0.78 -19.33 -28.75
CA ARG A 907 0.26 -17.98 -29.01
C ARG A 907 -1.14 -17.98 -29.61
N GLU A 908 -1.52 -19.04 -30.32
CA GLU A 908 -2.83 -19.15 -30.97
C GLU A 908 -3.91 -19.51 -29.95
N ARG A 909 -3.63 -20.46 -29.06
CA ARG A 909 -4.55 -20.87 -27.99
C ARG A 909 -4.45 -19.99 -26.74
N GLY A 910 -3.47 -19.08 -26.70
CA GLY A 910 -3.26 -18.18 -25.57
C GLY A 910 -2.77 -18.89 -24.31
N LEU A 911 -1.95 -19.94 -24.46
CA LEU A 911 -1.45 -20.74 -23.35
C LEU A 911 0.01 -20.38 -23.05
N LEU A 912 0.32 -20.23 -21.76
CA LEU A 912 1.67 -20.06 -21.25
C LEU A 912 1.97 -21.18 -20.26
N SER A 913 3.11 -21.84 -20.43
CA SER A 913 3.63 -22.83 -19.49
C SER A 913 4.69 -22.23 -18.59
N THR A 914 4.67 -22.59 -17.31
CA THR A 914 5.73 -22.33 -16.34
C THR A 914 6.13 -23.63 -15.66
N ILE A 915 7.41 -23.80 -15.31
CA ILE A 915 7.90 -24.99 -14.60
C ILE A 915 8.28 -24.59 -13.17
N VAL A 916 7.76 -25.32 -12.20
CA VAL A 916 7.90 -25.06 -10.77
C VAL A 916 8.61 -26.22 -10.10
N LEU A 917 9.64 -25.92 -9.32
CA LEU A 917 10.27 -26.87 -8.42
C LEU A 917 9.65 -26.74 -7.02
N GLU A 918 9.09 -27.83 -6.51
CA GLU A 918 8.51 -27.94 -5.17
C GLU A 918 9.64 -27.92 -4.12
N MET A 919 9.95 -26.72 -3.63
CA MET A 919 10.98 -26.52 -2.60
C MET A 919 10.41 -26.32 -1.20
N GLY A 920 9.08 -26.23 -1.07
CA GLY A 920 8.34 -25.82 0.13
C GLY A 920 7.58 -24.50 -0.07
N GLY A 921 6.79 -24.10 0.92
CA GLY A 921 6.07 -22.83 0.86
C GLY A 921 5.01 -22.83 -0.25
N SER A 922 4.88 -21.68 -0.92
CA SER A 922 3.90 -21.48 -1.99
C SER A 922 4.13 -22.37 -3.21
N SER A 923 5.37 -22.83 -3.46
CA SER A 923 5.69 -23.70 -4.60
C SER A 923 5.00 -25.07 -4.54
N ASP A 924 4.83 -25.63 -3.32
CA ASP A 924 4.15 -26.90 -3.09
C ASP A 924 2.64 -26.80 -3.37
N LEU A 925 2.06 -25.59 -3.31
CA LEU A 925 0.64 -25.35 -3.53
C LEU A 925 0.27 -25.33 -5.02
N CYS A 926 1.23 -25.09 -5.93
CA CYS A 926 1.00 -25.09 -7.38
C CYS A 926 0.40 -26.42 -7.87
N ALA A 927 0.76 -27.54 -7.24
CA ALA A 927 0.26 -28.86 -7.56
C ALA A 927 -1.24 -29.06 -7.23
N LEU A 928 -1.86 -28.13 -6.49
CA LEU A 928 -3.25 -28.21 -6.05
C LEU A 928 -4.19 -27.35 -6.92
N LEU A 929 -3.63 -26.50 -7.77
CA LEU A 929 -4.37 -25.67 -8.69
C LEU A 929 -5.17 -26.55 -9.66
N SER A 930 -6.40 -26.15 -9.97
CA SER A 930 -7.32 -26.96 -10.77
C SER A 930 -7.64 -26.29 -12.12
N PRO A 931 -7.84 -27.05 -13.21
CA PRO A 931 -8.31 -26.49 -14.48
C PRO A 931 -9.57 -25.62 -14.31
N GLY A 932 -9.57 -24.45 -14.93
CA GLY A 932 -10.63 -23.44 -14.82
C GLY A 932 -10.54 -22.53 -13.59
N GLU A 933 -9.65 -22.81 -12.63
CA GLU A 933 -9.46 -21.96 -11.45
C GLU A 933 -8.89 -20.59 -11.86
N PRO A 934 -9.51 -19.47 -11.41
CA PRO A 934 -8.97 -18.15 -11.65
C PRO A 934 -7.69 -17.93 -10.84
N VAL A 935 -6.67 -17.38 -11.48
CA VAL A 935 -5.38 -17.05 -10.86
C VAL A 935 -4.94 -15.65 -11.26
N CYS A 936 -3.95 -15.11 -10.56
CA CYS A 936 -3.26 -13.90 -10.96
C CYS A 936 -1.92 -14.29 -11.57
N LEU A 937 -1.74 -14.02 -12.86
CA LEU A 937 -0.47 -14.18 -13.56
C LEU A 937 -0.02 -12.83 -14.10
N MET A 938 0.88 -12.17 -13.38
CA MET A 938 1.44 -10.88 -13.83
C MET A 938 2.69 -11.08 -14.65
N GLY A 939 2.69 -10.53 -15.87
CA GLY A 939 3.85 -10.49 -16.75
C GLY A 939 3.47 -10.42 -18.23
N PRO A 940 4.45 -10.40 -19.14
CA PRO A 940 5.87 -10.61 -18.87
C PRO A 940 6.54 -9.43 -18.14
N THR A 941 7.58 -9.76 -17.38
CA THR A 941 8.51 -8.82 -16.73
C THR A 941 9.94 -9.33 -16.89
N GLY A 942 10.92 -8.56 -16.40
CA GLY A 942 12.33 -8.74 -16.77
C GLY A 942 12.62 -8.20 -18.16
N THR A 943 13.84 -8.42 -18.62
CA THR A 943 14.28 -8.08 -19.99
C THR A 943 14.39 -9.39 -20.79
N PRO A 944 13.94 -9.46 -22.05
CA PRO A 944 14.20 -10.63 -22.88
C PRO A 944 15.70 -10.93 -22.94
N THR A 945 16.07 -12.21 -22.89
CA THR A 945 17.47 -12.59 -23.08
C THR A 945 17.92 -12.21 -24.48
N GLU A 946 19.09 -11.59 -24.58
CA GLU A 946 19.72 -11.30 -25.87
C GLU A 946 19.99 -12.60 -26.63
N THR A 947 19.44 -12.69 -27.84
CA THR A 947 19.58 -13.85 -28.73
C THR A 947 20.23 -13.43 -30.05
N PRO A 948 21.52 -13.06 -30.05
CA PRO A 948 22.23 -12.70 -31.27
C PRO A 948 22.26 -13.89 -32.23
N GLY A 949 22.14 -13.61 -33.53
CA GLY A 949 22.34 -14.59 -34.59
C GLY A 949 23.82 -14.76 -34.95
N GLU A 950 24.14 -15.89 -35.58
CA GLU A 950 25.49 -16.21 -36.10
C GLU A 950 26.62 -16.29 -35.04
N GLU A 951 26.30 -16.40 -33.75
CA GLU A 951 27.26 -16.65 -32.67
C GLU A 951 27.36 -18.15 -32.35
N THR A 952 28.48 -18.57 -31.73
CA THR A 952 28.53 -19.85 -31.00
C THR A 952 28.25 -19.60 -29.53
N VAL A 953 27.14 -20.16 -29.02
CA VAL A 953 26.66 -19.92 -27.66
C VAL A 953 26.71 -21.18 -26.83
N LEU A 954 27.25 -21.07 -25.61
CA LEU A 954 27.24 -22.11 -24.60
C LEU A 954 26.14 -21.82 -23.58
N LEU A 955 25.21 -22.77 -23.42
CA LEU A 955 24.17 -22.74 -22.39
C LEU A 955 24.58 -23.67 -21.25
N ALA A 956 24.56 -23.18 -20.01
CA ALA A 956 24.89 -23.97 -18.82
C ALA A 956 23.74 -23.93 -17.83
N GLY A 957 22.97 -25.03 -17.78
CA GLY A 957 21.73 -25.15 -17.00
C GLY A 957 21.85 -26.09 -15.82
N GLY A 958 21.44 -25.64 -14.63
CA GLY A 958 21.37 -26.48 -13.42
C GLY A 958 19.95 -26.70 -12.93
N GLY A 959 19.49 -27.95 -12.92
CA GLY A 959 18.18 -28.34 -12.39
C GLY A 959 17.04 -27.58 -13.07
N LEU A 960 16.34 -26.72 -12.31
CA LEU A 960 15.27 -25.86 -12.84
C LEU A 960 15.80 -24.81 -13.85
N GLY A 961 17.08 -24.45 -13.82
CA GLY A 961 17.66 -23.53 -14.80
C GLY A 961 17.52 -24.00 -16.25
N ASN A 962 17.40 -25.32 -16.46
CA ASN A 962 17.14 -25.89 -17.78
C ASN A 962 15.76 -25.49 -18.35
N ALA A 963 14.76 -25.24 -17.51
CA ALA A 963 13.42 -24.82 -17.93
C ALA A 963 13.42 -23.48 -18.69
N VAL A 964 14.39 -22.62 -18.37
CA VAL A 964 14.54 -21.31 -19.01
C VAL A 964 15.33 -21.44 -20.31
N LEU A 965 16.41 -22.21 -20.24
CA LEU A 965 17.43 -22.28 -21.27
C LEU A 965 16.95 -22.94 -22.56
N PHE A 966 16.00 -23.88 -22.53
CA PHE A 966 15.53 -24.47 -23.78
C PHE A 966 14.78 -23.44 -24.66
N SER A 967 14.02 -22.50 -24.07
CA SER A 967 13.37 -21.42 -24.83
C SER A 967 14.39 -20.45 -25.44
N ILE A 968 15.46 -20.15 -24.69
CA ILE A 968 16.56 -19.29 -25.14
C ILE A 968 17.36 -19.99 -26.25
N GLY A 969 17.70 -21.27 -26.06
CA GLY A 969 18.45 -22.05 -27.03
C GLY A 969 17.70 -22.23 -28.34
N GLN A 970 16.39 -22.52 -28.30
CA GLN A 970 15.56 -22.58 -29.50
C GLN A 970 15.54 -21.22 -30.24
N ALA A 971 15.46 -20.12 -29.52
CA ALA A 971 15.52 -18.78 -30.13
C ALA A 971 16.89 -18.46 -30.75
N LEU A 972 17.99 -18.84 -30.08
CA LEU A 972 19.35 -18.73 -30.64
C LEU A 972 19.52 -19.56 -31.91
N ARG A 973 19.04 -20.81 -31.89
CA ARG A 973 19.04 -21.72 -33.05
C ARG A 973 18.25 -21.13 -34.22
N ALA A 974 17.05 -20.60 -33.93
CA ALA A 974 16.22 -19.94 -34.93
C ALA A 974 16.86 -18.67 -35.51
N ALA A 975 17.68 -17.96 -34.71
CA ALA A 975 18.47 -16.81 -35.17
C ALA A 975 19.75 -17.21 -35.94
N GLY A 976 20.04 -18.51 -36.11
CA GLY A 976 21.19 -19.01 -36.87
C GLY A 976 22.46 -19.24 -36.04
N SER A 977 22.38 -19.17 -34.71
CA SER A 977 23.52 -19.43 -33.81
C SER A 977 23.74 -20.93 -33.57
N ARG A 978 25.00 -21.32 -33.36
CA ARG A 978 25.38 -22.69 -32.96
C ARG A 978 25.33 -22.81 -31.45
N VAL A 979 24.64 -23.82 -30.92
CA VAL A 979 24.38 -23.94 -29.49
C VAL A 979 24.98 -25.21 -28.90
N LEU A 980 25.91 -25.05 -27.95
CA LEU A 980 26.45 -26.10 -27.09
C LEU A 980 25.76 -26.03 -25.72
N TYR A 981 25.08 -27.10 -25.31
CA TYR A 981 24.24 -27.09 -24.12
C TYR A 981 24.77 -28.06 -23.06
N PHE A 982 25.11 -27.56 -21.87
CA PHE A 982 25.40 -28.37 -20.68
C PHE A 982 24.16 -28.44 -19.78
N ALA A 983 23.49 -29.61 -19.77
CA ALA A 983 22.28 -29.84 -19.00
C ALA A 983 22.61 -30.62 -17.71
N GLY A 984 22.75 -29.90 -16.60
CA GLY A 984 23.15 -30.45 -15.30
C GLY A 984 21.98 -30.75 -14.37
N TYR A 985 22.01 -31.94 -13.74
CA TYR A 985 21.03 -32.39 -12.76
C TYR A 985 21.71 -33.05 -11.56
N LYS A 986 21.14 -32.88 -10.37
CA LYS A 986 21.63 -33.59 -9.18
C LYS A 986 21.29 -35.08 -9.27
N LYS A 987 20.03 -35.40 -9.57
CA LYS A 987 19.56 -36.78 -9.67
C LYS A 987 19.08 -37.10 -11.07
N MET A 988 19.20 -38.37 -11.42
CA MET A 988 18.71 -38.90 -12.69
C MET A 988 17.20 -38.69 -12.89
N ILE A 989 16.43 -38.79 -11.80
CA ILE A 989 14.96 -38.61 -11.80
C ILE A 989 14.53 -37.16 -12.03
N ASP A 990 15.45 -36.20 -11.91
CA ASP A 990 15.16 -34.78 -12.08
C ASP A 990 15.23 -34.33 -13.55
N ARG A 991 15.54 -35.23 -14.50
CA ARG A 991 15.57 -34.91 -15.94
C ARG A 991 14.16 -34.83 -16.52
N TYR A 992 13.83 -33.73 -17.18
CA TYR A 992 12.53 -33.45 -17.81
C TYR A 992 12.73 -32.74 -19.16
N LYS A 993 11.68 -32.72 -20.00
CA LYS A 993 11.62 -31.97 -21.27
C LYS A 993 12.84 -32.22 -22.18
N VAL A 994 13.17 -33.50 -22.37
CA VAL A 994 14.37 -33.93 -23.12
C VAL A 994 14.31 -33.47 -24.57
N GLU A 995 13.15 -33.62 -25.21
CA GLU A 995 12.94 -33.23 -26.61
C GLU A 995 13.12 -31.72 -26.80
N GLU A 996 12.63 -30.90 -25.87
CA GLU A 996 12.78 -29.44 -25.93
C GLU A 996 14.23 -28.99 -25.74
N ILE A 997 14.99 -29.67 -24.87
CA ILE A 997 16.43 -29.41 -24.66
C ILE A 997 17.23 -29.83 -25.91
N GLU A 998 16.95 -30.99 -26.48
CA GLU A 998 17.60 -31.44 -27.72
C GLU A 998 17.29 -30.50 -28.89
N ALA A 999 16.06 -30.00 -29.01
CA ALA A 999 15.68 -29.01 -30.02
C ALA A 999 16.38 -27.66 -29.83
N ALA A 1000 16.75 -27.32 -28.58
CA ALA A 1000 17.41 -26.07 -28.23
C ALA A 1000 18.92 -26.05 -28.54
N ALA A 1001 19.51 -27.17 -28.97
CA ALA A 1001 20.96 -27.32 -29.07
C ALA A 1001 21.43 -28.12 -30.28
N ASP A 1002 22.60 -27.75 -30.81
CA ASP A 1002 23.34 -28.59 -31.76
C ASP A 1002 23.91 -29.82 -31.05
N VAL A 1003 24.55 -29.58 -29.90
CA VAL A 1003 25.18 -30.60 -29.06
C VAL A 1003 24.72 -30.42 -27.61
N VAL A 1004 24.26 -31.50 -26.98
CA VAL A 1004 23.94 -31.54 -25.55
C VAL A 1004 24.95 -32.41 -24.81
N VAL A 1005 25.48 -31.89 -23.72
CA VAL A 1005 26.24 -32.62 -22.71
C VAL A 1005 25.36 -32.80 -21.48
N TRP A 1006 24.86 -34.01 -21.29
CA TRP A 1006 24.01 -34.38 -20.16
C TRP A 1006 24.87 -34.66 -18.92
N CYS A 1007 24.71 -33.88 -17.85
CA CYS A 1007 25.49 -34.03 -16.63
C CYS A 1007 24.60 -34.51 -15.48
N SER A 1008 24.99 -35.58 -14.78
CA SER A 1008 24.35 -36.00 -13.53
C SER A 1008 25.38 -36.13 -12.42
N ASP A 1009 25.09 -35.62 -11.22
CA ASP A 1009 25.96 -35.86 -10.06
C ASP A 1009 25.97 -37.34 -9.64
N GLU A 1010 24.97 -38.13 -10.04
CA GLU A 1010 24.79 -39.54 -9.67
C GLU A 1010 25.14 -40.52 -10.82
N PRO A 1011 25.87 -41.61 -10.55
CA PRO A 1011 26.07 -42.68 -11.52
C PRO A 1011 24.77 -43.47 -11.78
N PRO A 1012 24.58 -44.07 -12.98
CA PRO A 1012 25.53 -44.18 -14.10
C PRO A 1012 25.53 -42.98 -15.06
N GLY A 1013 24.80 -41.91 -14.75
CA GLY A 1013 24.58 -40.80 -15.67
C GLY A 1013 23.54 -41.11 -16.76
N PHE A 1014 23.34 -40.15 -17.66
CA PHE A 1014 22.31 -40.22 -18.70
C PHE A 1014 22.78 -40.98 -19.93
N THR A 1015 21.88 -41.70 -20.60
CA THR A 1015 22.10 -42.17 -21.97
C THR A 1015 21.68 -41.06 -22.93
N PRO A 1016 22.58 -40.55 -23.80
CA PRO A 1016 22.23 -39.55 -24.80
C PRO A 1016 21.28 -40.11 -25.86
N GLY A 1017 20.33 -39.28 -26.33
CA GLY A 1017 19.38 -39.65 -27.38
C GLY A 1017 19.94 -39.52 -28.80
N ARG A 1018 20.89 -38.58 -29.01
CA ARG A 1018 21.49 -38.25 -30.31
C ARG A 1018 22.97 -38.65 -30.34
N VAL A 1019 23.49 -38.96 -31.54
CA VAL A 1019 24.87 -39.48 -31.73
C VAL A 1019 25.94 -38.45 -31.36
N GLN A 1020 25.66 -37.17 -31.60
CA GLN A 1020 26.55 -36.07 -31.25
C GLN A 1020 26.53 -35.70 -29.76
N ASP A 1021 25.49 -36.09 -29.03
CA ASP A 1021 25.35 -35.74 -27.62
C ASP A 1021 26.29 -36.58 -26.75
N ARG A 1022 26.61 -36.04 -25.57
CA ARG A 1022 27.54 -36.64 -24.61
C ARG A 1022 26.90 -36.74 -23.23
N SER A 1023 27.52 -37.53 -22.37
CA SER A 1023 27.09 -37.70 -20.98
C SER A 1023 28.28 -37.66 -20.04
N PHE A 1024 28.08 -37.12 -18.84
CA PHE A 1024 29.11 -37.01 -17.81
C PHE A 1024 28.51 -37.28 -16.42
N VAL A 1025 29.25 -38.02 -15.59
CA VAL A 1025 28.91 -38.22 -14.18
C VAL A 1025 29.77 -37.30 -13.33
N GLY A 1026 29.13 -36.31 -12.72
CA GLY A 1026 29.74 -35.28 -11.90
C GLY A 1026 29.14 -33.90 -12.17
N ASN A 1027 29.73 -32.88 -11.54
CA ASN A 1027 29.23 -31.52 -11.63
C ASN A 1027 29.48 -30.89 -13.01
N ILE A 1028 28.72 -29.84 -13.31
CA ILE A 1028 28.72 -29.17 -14.62
C ILE A 1028 30.07 -28.58 -15.03
N VAL A 1029 30.85 -28.04 -14.07
CA VAL A 1029 32.18 -27.45 -14.37
C VAL A 1029 33.17 -28.55 -14.79
N ALA A 1030 33.13 -29.69 -14.11
CA ALA A 1030 33.93 -30.85 -14.47
C ALA A 1030 33.52 -31.40 -15.85
N ALA A 1031 32.23 -31.42 -16.16
CA ALA A 1031 31.74 -31.81 -17.49
C ALA A 1031 32.24 -30.87 -18.59
N MET A 1032 32.21 -29.55 -18.36
CA MET A 1032 32.74 -28.55 -19.30
C MET A 1032 34.24 -28.76 -19.56
N ALA A 1033 35.02 -29.02 -18.51
CA ALA A 1033 36.45 -29.29 -18.64
C ALA A 1033 36.73 -30.61 -19.38
N ALA A 1034 36.01 -31.68 -19.06
CA ALA A 1034 36.14 -32.99 -19.71
C ALA A 1034 35.75 -32.94 -21.20
N TYR A 1035 34.67 -32.22 -21.53
CA TYR A 1035 34.28 -31.98 -22.91
C TYR A 1035 35.36 -31.18 -23.66
N ALA A 1036 35.87 -30.10 -23.06
CA ALA A 1036 36.91 -29.27 -23.67
C ALA A 1036 38.24 -30.00 -23.88
N GLY A 1037 38.58 -30.93 -22.98
CA GLY A 1037 39.77 -31.80 -23.08
C GLY A 1037 39.63 -32.95 -24.08
N GLY A 1038 38.43 -33.22 -24.60
CA GLY A 1038 38.14 -34.37 -25.48
C GLY A 1038 37.95 -35.70 -24.75
N ASP A 1039 37.86 -35.68 -23.41
CA ASP A 1039 37.69 -36.88 -22.58
C ASP A 1039 36.33 -37.56 -22.82
N LEU A 1040 35.35 -36.81 -23.36
CA LEU A 1040 34.02 -37.32 -23.70
C LEU A 1040 33.90 -37.79 -25.16
N GLY A 1041 35.00 -37.87 -25.91
CA GLY A 1041 35.02 -38.23 -27.32
C GLY A 1041 35.15 -37.02 -28.24
N GLU A 1042 34.68 -37.15 -29.49
CA GLU A 1042 34.81 -36.08 -30.50
C GLU A 1042 34.09 -34.79 -30.08
N VAL A 1043 34.81 -33.67 -30.19
CA VAL A 1043 34.37 -32.31 -29.82
C VAL A 1043 33.87 -31.58 -31.07
N GLU A 1044 32.56 -31.54 -31.26
CA GLU A 1044 31.94 -30.94 -32.46
C GLU A 1044 31.86 -29.40 -32.39
N ILE A 1045 31.68 -28.86 -31.18
CA ILE A 1045 31.72 -27.41 -30.90
C ILE A 1045 32.87 -27.14 -29.92
N PRO A 1046 34.03 -26.67 -30.39
CA PRO A 1046 35.15 -26.27 -29.52
C PRO A 1046 34.81 -25.06 -28.63
N LEU A 1047 35.27 -25.05 -27.39
CA LEU A 1047 35.03 -23.95 -26.44
C LEU A 1047 35.74 -22.64 -26.83
N ASP A 1048 36.79 -22.71 -27.65
CA ASP A 1048 37.55 -21.53 -28.11
C ASP A 1048 36.83 -20.78 -29.23
N GLN A 1049 35.76 -21.36 -29.76
CA GLN A 1049 34.82 -20.74 -30.69
C GLN A 1049 33.63 -20.08 -29.98
N VAL A 1050 33.41 -20.36 -28.69
CA VAL A 1050 32.26 -19.84 -27.95
C VAL A 1050 32.38 -18.33 -27.74
N ASP A 1051 31.46 -17.59 -28.32
CA ASP A 1051 31.33 -16.13 -28.19
C ASP A 1051 30.65 -15.75 -26.88
N ARG A 1052 29.66 -16.55 -26.46
CA ARG A 1052 28.77 -16.22 -25.34
C ARG A 1052 28.46 -17.41 -24.44
N LEU A 1053 28.44 -17.18 -23.13
CA LEU A 1053 27.98 -18.12 -22.11
C LEU A 1053 26.71 -17.58 -21.45
N VAL A 1054 25.65 -18.38 -21.43
CA VAL A 1054 24.42 -18.12 -20.67
C VAL A 1054 24.30 -19.15 -19.55
N VAL A 1055 24.43 -18.69 -18.30
CA VAL A 1055 24.49 -19.57 -17.13
C VAL A 1055 23.27 -19.36 -16.26
N ILE A 1056 22.48 -20.41 -16.04
CA ILE A 1056 21.24 -20.34 -15.25
C ILE A 1056 21.17 -21.56 -14.33
N GLY A 1057 21.07 -21.33 -13.02
CA GLY A 1057 21.00 -22.40 -12.03
C GLY A 1057 20.91 -21.89 -10.60
N SER A 1058 21.39 -22.68 -9.64
CA SER A 1058 21.59 -22.20 -8.27
C SER A 1058 22.70 -21.14 -8.21
N ASP A 1059 22.67 -20.29 -7.19
CA ASP A 1059 23.74 -19.31 -6.91
C ASP A 1059 25.11 -20.00 -6.81
N GLY A 1060 25.16 -21.19 -6.20
CA GLY A 1060 26.37 -22.00 -6.07
C GLY A 1060 26.90 -22.50 -7.42
N MET A 1061 26.02 -22.97 -8.31
CA MET A 1061 26.44 -23.40 -9.66
C MET A 1061 26.96 -22.21 -10.47
N MET A 1062 26.20 -21.10 -10.50
CA MET A 1062 26.57 -19.93 -11.29
C MET A 1062 27.91 -19.33 -10.81
N ARG A 1063 28.13 -19.29 -9.49
CA ARG A 1063 29.43 -18.94 -8.91
C ARG A 1063 30.54 -19.91 -9.33
N GLY A 1064 30.27 -21.21 -9.34
CA GLY A 1064 31.22 -22.22 -9.79
C GLY A 1064 31.68 -21.96 -11.23
N VAL A 1065 30.74 -21.67 -12.13
CA VAL A 1065 31.05 -21.32 -13.53
C VAL A 1065 31.79 -19.97 -13.62
N GLN A 1066 31.38 -18.96 -12.85
CA GLN A 1066 32.07 -17.66 -12.77
C GLN A 1066 33.57 -17.85 -12.45
N GLN A 1067 33.90 -18.68 -11.45
CA GLN A 1067 35.29 -18.94 -11.05
C GLN A 1067 36.04 -19.84 -12.05
N ALA A 1068 35.37 -20.86 -12.58
CA ALA A 1068 35.96 -21.81 -13.52
C ALA A 1068 36.46 -21.15 -14.81
N ARG A 1069 35.74 -20.12 -15.29
CA ARG A 1069 36.11 -19.34 -16.49
C ARG A 1069 37.47 -18.66 -16.38
N HIS A 1070 37.91 -18.33 -15.17
CA HIS A 1070 39.21 -17.70 -14.90
C HIS A 1070 40.25 -18.69 -14.39
N THR A 1071 39.90 -19.98 -14.31
CA THR A 1071 40.77 -21.04 -13.78
C THR A 1071 40.79 -22.23 -14.74
N VAL A 1072 40.04 -23.30 -14.44
CA VAL A 1072 40.12 -24.58 -15.17
C VAL A 1072 39.60 -24.51 -16.61
N LEU A 1073 38.71 -23.57 -16.92
CA LEU A 1073 38.18 -23.36 -18.28
C LEU A 1073 38.93 -22.27 -19.05
N ALA A 1074 39.76 -21.46 -18.38
CA ALA A 1074 40.44 -20.32 -19.01
C ALA A 1074 41.26 -20.69 -20.27
N PRO A 1075 41.98 -21.83 -20.32
CA PRO A 1075 42.75 -22.20 -21.53
C PRO A 1075 41.89 -22.56 -22.74
N PHE A 1076 40.61 -22.91 -22.51
CA PHE A 1076 39.72 -23.43 -23.54
C PHE A 1076 38.74 -22.38 -24.07
N LEU A 1077 38.55 -21.27 -23.36
CA LEU A 1077 37.54 -20.26 -23.72
C LEU A 1077 38.12 -19.19 -24.63
N LYS A 1078 37.32 -18.73 -25.59
CA LYS A 1078 37.65 -17.61 -26.46
C LYS A 1078 38.03 -16.36 -25.62
N PRO A 1079 39.16 -15.68 -25.89
CA PRO A 1079 39.47 -14.42 -25.23
C PRO A 1079 38.38 -13.38 -25.48
N GLY A 1080 37.92 -12.70 -24.42
CA GLY A 1080 36.89 -11.66 -24.52
C GLY A 1080 35.45 -12.16 -24.70
N HIS A 1081 35.18 -13.46 -24.54
CA HIS A 1081 33.82 -14.00 -24.56
C HIS A 1081 32.89 -13.28 -23.56
N HIS A 1082 31.62 -13.17 -23.92
CA HIS A 1082 30.59 -12.57 -23.10
C HIS A 1082 29.99 -13.63 -22.17
N ALA A 1083 29.89 -13.37 -20.87
CA ALA A 1083 29.27 -14.30 -19.94
C ALA A 1083 28.16 -13.60 -19.14
N ILE A 1084 26.96 -14.20 -19.17
CA ILE A 1084 25.80 -13.71 -18.45
C ILE A 1084 25.30 -14.77 -17.47
N GLY A 1085 24.87 -14.32 -16.30
CA GLY A 1085 24.13 -15.11 -15.32
C GLY A 1085 22.72 -14.57 -15.19
N SER A 1086 21.71 -15.43 -15.33
CA SER A 1086 20.31 -15.06 -15.04
C SER A 1086 20.03 -15.20 -13.55
N ILE A 1087 19.89 -14.07 -12.85
CA ILE A 1087 19.89 -14.02 -11.39
C ILE A 1087 18.50 -14.27 -10.79
N ASN A 1088 18.40 -15.39 -10.08
CA ASN A 1088 17.22 -15.78 -9.29
C ASN A 1088 17.16 -15.00 -7.96
N SER A 1089 16.81 -13.71 -8.01
CA SER A 1089 16.58 -12.90 -6.81
C SER A 1089 15.15 -13.05 -6.28
N PRO A 1090 14.91 -12.94 -4.96
CA PRO A 1090 13.56 -12.85 -4.42
C PRO A 1090 12.79 -11.66 -4.99
N MET A 1091 11.48 -11.81 -5.19
CA MET A 1091 10.63 -10.76 -5.73
C MET A 1091 9.22 -10.80 -5.13
N GLN A 1092 8.78 -9.69 -4.57
CA GLN A 1092 7.50 -9.62 -3.86
C GLN A 1092 6.45 -8.82 -4.62
N CYS A 1093 6.75 -7.55 -4.94
CA CYS A 1093 5.76 -6.74 -5.65
C CYS A 1093 5.55 -7.25 -7.05
N MET A 1094 4.42 -6.92 -7.67
CA MET A 1094 4.13 -7.22 -9.06
C MET A 1094 4.69 -6.18 -10.06
N MET A 1095 5.62 -5.33 -9.63
CA MET A 1095 6.07 -4.16 -10.39
C MET A 1095 7.61 -4.11 -10.49
N LYS A 1096 8.16 -3.41 -11.49
CA LYS A 1096 9.62 -3.24 -11.65
C LYS A 1096 10.15 -2.14 -10.74
N GLU A 1097 11.23 -2.43 -10.02
CA GLU A 1097 11.98 -1.51 -9.15
C GLU A 1097 11.25 -0.96 -7.91
N ILE A 1098 10.09 -1.49 -7.51
CA ILE A 1098 9.28 -0.90 -6.42
C ILE A 1098 9.60 -1.49 -5.04
N CYS A 1099 9.44 -2.80 -4.84
CA CYS A 1099 9.63 -3.38 -3.50
C CYS A 1099 11.08 -3.46 -3.03
N ALA A 1100 12.07 -3.37 -3.94
CA ALA A 1100 13.49 -3.61 -3.65
C ALA A 1100 13.87 -4.99 -3.09
N GLN A 1101 12.96 -5.95 -3.02
CA GLN A 1101 13.35 -7.33 -2.70
C GLN A 1101 14.26 -7.95 -3.79
N CYS A 1102 14.22 -7.40 -5.01
CA CYS A 1102 15.04 -7.85 -6.14
C CYS A 1102 16.43 -7.17 -6.24
N LEU A 1103 16.85 -6.37 -5.25
CA LEU A 1103 18.14 -5.65 -5.30
C LEU A 1103 19.34 -6.60 -5.33
N GLN A 1104 20.28 -6.39 -6.24
CA GLN A 1104 21.47 -7.22 -6.38
C GLN A 1104 22.73 -6.33 -6.37
N THR A 1105 23.73 -6.73 -5.57
CA THR A 1105 25.04 -6.08 -5.57
C THR A 1105 25.84 -6.51 -6.79
N HIS A 1106 26.37 -5.52 -7.49
CA HIS A 1106 27.40 -5.67 -8.51
C HIS A 1106 28.73 -5.18 -7.95
N ARG A 1107 29.81 -5.88 -8.29
CA ARG A 1107 31.18 -5.46 -8.04
C ARG A 1107 31.94 -5.46 -9.35
N ASP A 1108 32.40 -4.29 -9.75
CA ASP A 1108 33.21 -4.14 -10.96
C ASP A 1108 34.53 -4.93 -10.79
N PRO A 1109 34.85 -5.89 -11.68
CA PRO A 1109 36.03 -6.73 -11.55
C PRO A 1109 37.35 -5.98 -11.76
N GLN A 1110 37.34 -4.82 -12.45
CA GLN A 1110 38.52 -4.01 -12.71
C GLN A 1110 38.76 -2.97 -11.61
N THR A 1111 37.70 -2.26 -11.21
CA THR A 1111 37.81 -1.14 -10.26
C THR A 1111 37.52 -1.54 -8.81
N GLY A 1112 36.87 -2.68 -8.61
CA GLY A 1112 36.37 -3.12 -7.30
C GLY A 1112 35.16 -2.33 -6.79
N LYS A 1113 34.66 -1.35 -7.56
CA LYS A 1113 33.53 -0.48 -7.16
C LYS A 1113 32.24 -1.28 -7.07
N GLU A 1114 31.52 -1.11 -5.97
CA GLU A 1114 30.21 -1.71 -5.77
C GLU A 1114 29.08 -0.79 -6.26
N THR A 1115 28.07 -1.41 -6.88
CA THR A 1115 26.82 -0.77 -7.29
C THR A 1115 25.64 -1.68 -6.99
N VAL A 1116 24.42 -1.15 -6.99
CA VAL A 1116 23.20 -1.93 -6.74
C VAL A 1116 22.27 -1.82 -7.93
N VAL A 1117 21.83 -2.97 -8.43
CA VAL A 1117 20.89 -3.10 -9.56
C VAL A 1117 19.60 -3.78 -9.11
N PHE A 1118 18.57 -3.78 -9.96
CA PHE A 1118 17.31 -4.46 -9.72
C PHE A 1118 17.19 -5.66 -10.66
N SER A 1119 17.30 -6.89 -10.14
CA SER A 1119 17.18 -8.11 -10.97
C SER A 1119 15.80 -8.25 -11.61
N CYS A 1120 14.77 -7.68 -11.00
CA CYS A 1120 13.43 -7.64 -11.58
C CYS A 1120 13.29 -6.70 -12.79
N PHE A 1121 14.22 -5.76 -12.96
CA PHE A 1121 14.31 -4.94 -14.15
C PHE A 1121 15.02 -5.69 -15.27
N ASN A 1122 16.23 -6.20 -14.98
CA ASN A 1122 17.00 -7.07 -15.85
C ASN A 1122 17.66 -8.19 -15.03
N GLN A 1123 17.21 -9.42 -15.26
CA GLN A 1123 17.69 -10.62 -14.59
C GLN A 1123 19.01 -11.12 -15.18
N ASP A 1124 19.28 -10.86 -16.47
CA ASP A 1124 20.50 -11.26 -17.16
C ASP A 1124 21.60 -10.24 -16.88
N GLN A 1125 22.58 -10.64 -16.07
CA GLN A 1125 23.62 -9.76 -15.56
C GLN A 1125 25.00 -10.27 -15.97
N PRO A 1126 25.99 -9.39 -16.24
CA PRO A 1126 27.36 -9.82 -16.51
C PRO A 1126 27.86 -10.71 -15.37
N LEU A 1127 28.23 -11.95 -15.69
CA LEU A 1127 28.48 -12.98 -14.69
C LEU A 1127 29.59 -12.57 -13.72
N ASP A 1128 30.63 -11.90 -14.21
CA ASP A 1128 31.78 -11.43 -13.41
C ASP A 1128 31.46 -10.25 -12.49
N HIS A 1129 30.36 -9.53 -12.74
CA HIS A 1129 29.94 -8.41 -11.90
C HIS A 1129 29.13 -8.87 -10.68
N VAL A 1130 28.52 -10.06 -10.73
CA VAL A 1130 27.59 -10.51 -9.70
C VAL A 1130 28.32 -10.93 -8.43
N ALA A 1131 27.99 -10.28 -7.31
CA ALA A 1131 28.47 -10.66 -5.98
C ALA A 1131 27.61 -11.81 -5.41
N PHE A 1132 27.96 -13.06 -5.73
CA PHE A 1132 27.19 -14.25 -5.33
C PHE A 1132 27.12 -14.49 -3.82
N ASP A 1133 28.15 -14.12 -3.05
CA ASP A 1133 28.11 -14.23 -1.58
C ASP A 1133 26.99 -13.35 -0.99
N GLY A 1134 26.81 -12.14 -1.53
CA GLY A 1134 25.73 -11.24 -1.16
C GLY A 1134 24.37 -11.81 -1.57
N LEU A 1135 24.23 -12.38 -2.77
CA LEU A 1135 23.00 -13.03 -3.23
C LEU A 1135 22.61 -14.18 -2.29
N ARG A 1136 23.55 -15.07 -1.96
CA ARG A 1136 23.31 -16.21 -1.07
C ARG A 1136 22.88 -15.76 0.34
N SER A 1137 23.51 -14.72 0.87
CA SER A 1137 23.14 -14.11 2.16
C SER A 1137 21.70 -13.60 2.15
N ARG A 1138 21.26 -12.98 1.04
CA ARG A 1138 19.88 -12.47 0.90
C ARG A 1138 18.86 -13.59 0.70
N LEU A 1139 19.21 -14.64 -0.04
CA LEU A 1139 18.34 -15.81 -0.22
C LEU A 1139 18.08 -16.56 1.10
N SER A 1140 18.99 -16.46 2.09
CA SER A 1140 18.80 -17.07 3.41
C SER A 1140 18.11 -16.17 4.43
N GLN A 1141 17.58 -15.01 4.02
CA GLN A 1141 16.96 -14.01 4.90
C GLN A 1141 15.79 -14.56 5.74
N ASN A 1142 15.01 -15.51 5.19
CA ASN A 1142 13.80 -16.07 5.79
C ASN A 1142 13.91 -17.56 6.16
N THR A 1143 15.11 -18.15 6.06
CA THR A 1143 15.32 -19.61 6.10
C THR A 1143 14.69 -20.31 7.31
N VAL A 1144 14.70 -19.69 8.50
CA VAL A 1144 14.20 -20.31 9.73
C VAL A 1144 12.69 -20.48 9.67
N GLN A 1145 11.97 -19.43 9.25
CA GLN A 1145 10.52 -19.47 9.06
C GLN A 1145 10.13 -20.38 7.89
N GLU A 1146 10.82 -20.30 6.75
CA GLU A 1146 10.52 -21.11 5.55
C GLU A 1146 10.58 -22.61 5.84
N LYS A 1147 11.58 -23.05 6.62
CA LYS A 1147 11.74 -24.46 7.00
C LYS A 1147 10.62 -24.95 7.91
N LEU A 1148 10.15 -24.12 8.85
CA LEU A 1148 9.00 -24.47 9.69
C LEU A 1148 7.70 -24.46 8.88
N THR A 1149 7.50 -23.43 8.05
CA THR A 1149 6.34 -23.29 7.17
C THR A 1149 6.24 -24.46 6.19
N LYS A 1150 7.37 -24.98 5.68
CA LYS A 1150 7.38 -26.18 4.84
C LYS A 1150 6.78 -27.40 5.55
N LEU A 1151 7.16 -27.64 6.80
CA LEU A 1151 6.56 -28.73 7.61
C LEU A 1151 5.08 -28.47 7.89
N TRP A 1152 4.73 -27.21 8.17
CA TRP A 1152 3.34 -26.81 8.42
C TRP A 1152 2.42 -27.01 7.21
N ILE A 1153 2.90 -26.68 6.01
CA ILE A 1153 2.16 -26.91 4.77
C ILE A 1153 1.98 -28.40 4.54
N ASP A 1154 3.03 -29.20 4.71
CA ASP A 1154 2.93 -30.67 4.58
C ASP A 1154 1.85 -31.24 5.51
N GLU A 1155 1.79 -30.76 6.76
CA GLU A 1155 0.75 -31.13 7.71
C GLU A 1155 -0.65 -30.67 7.27
N CYS A 1156 -0.79 -29.46 6.74
CA CYS A 1156 -2.06 -28.98 6.18
C CYS A 1156 -2.52 -29.84 5.00
N LEU A 1157 -1.59 -30.26 4.13
CA LEU A 1157 -1.89 -31.11 2.97
C LEU A 1157 -2.26 -32.53 3.38
N HIS A 1158 -1.69 -33.08 4.45
CA HIS A 1158 -2.18 -34.30 5.08
C HIS A 1158 -3.61 -34.12 5.61
N GLY A 1159 -3.89 -33.01 6.31
CA GLY A 1159 -5.22 -32.69 6.85
C GLY A 1159 -6.31 -32.57 5.78
N LEU A 1160 -5.96 -32.07 4.59
CA LEU A 1160 -6.87 -32.00 3.42
C LEU A 1160 -6.94 -33.29 2.60
N GLY A 1161 -6.22 -34.35 2.97
CA GLY A 1161 -6.14 -35.59 2.19
C GLY A 1161 -5.43 -35.44 0.84
N LYS A 1162 -4.63 -34.37 0.66
CA LYS A 1162 -3.87 -34.09 -0.57
C LYS A 1162 -2.47 -34.71 -0.58
N ARG A 1163 -1.98 -35.17 0.58
CA ARG A 1163 -0.76 -35.98 0.72
C ARG A 1163 -1.07 -37.22 1.57
N ILE A 1164 -0.34 -38.31 1.33
CA ILE A 1164 -0.45 -39.55 2.11
C ILE A 1164 0.67 -39.56 3.16
N ARG A 1165 0.31 -39.68 4.45
CA ARG A 1165 1.29 -39.91 5.51
C ARG A 1165 1.99 -41.25 5.25
N LYS A 1166 3.28 -41.21 4.92
CA LYS A 1166 4.09 -42.44 4.88
C LYS A 1166 4.22 -42.97 6.32
N PRO A 1167 4.01 -44.27 6.58
CA PRO A 1167 4.23 -44.83 7.91
C PRO A 1167 5.67 -44.57 8.33
N ALA A 1168 5.86 -44.15 9.58
CA ALA A 1168 7.19 -43.93 10.15
C ALA A 1168 8.01 -45.21 9.96
N VAL A 1169 9.12 -45.12 9.22
CA VAL A 1169 10.10 -46.20 9.18
C VAL A 1169 10.63 -46.34 10.61
N PRO A 1170 10.53 -47.53 11.24
CA PRO A 1170 11.10 -47.73 12.57
C PRO A 1170 12.56 -47.35 12.51
N ILE A 1171 12.99 -46.44 13.39
CA ILE A 1171 14.41 -46.19 13.61
C ILE A 1171 14.96 -47.48 14.19
N GLU A 1172 15.57 -48.31 13.36
CA GLU A 1172 16.39 -49.43 13.83
C GLU A 1172 17.49 -48.83 14.70
N ALA A 1173 17.45 -49.14 15.99
CA ALA A 1173 18.52 -48.87 16.91
C ALA A 1173 19.77 -49.63 16.43
N SER A 1174 20.62 -48.98 15.64
CA SER A 1174 21.91 -49.54 15.25
C SER A 1174 22.83 -49.57 16.47
N GLY A 1175 22.76 -50.70 17.18
CA GLY A 1175 23.86 -51.42 17.83
C GLY A 1175 24.96 -50.60 18.49
N ALA A 1176 24.81 -50.38 19.79
CA ALA A 1176 25.95 -50.48 20.69
C ALA A 1176 26.36 -51.97 20.78
N GLY A 1177 27.58 -52.33 20.36
CA GLY A 1177 28.09 -53.70 20.54
C GLY A 1177 29.37 -54.06 19.79
N ALA A 1178 30.50 -53.90 20.49
CA ALA A 1178 31.74 -54.68 20.44
C ALA A 1178 32.58 -54.76 19.15
N GLY A 1179 33.82 -54.25 19.23
CA GLY A 1179 34.92 -54.54 18.29
C GLY A 1179 35.88 -53.38 18.12
#